data_AF-A0A9D6TMV9-F1
#
_entry.id   AF-A0A9D6TMV9-F1
#
_cell.length_a   1.000
_cell.length_b   1.000
_cell.length_c   1.000
_cell.angle_alpha   90.00
_cell.angle_beta   90.00
_cell.angle_gamma   90.00
#
_symmetry.space_group_name_H-M   'P 1'
#
loop_
_entity.id
_entity.type
_entity.pdbx_description
1 polymer ?
#
loop_
_entity_poly.entity_id
_entity_poly.type
_entity_poly.pdbx_seq_one_letter_code
_entity_poly.pdbx_strand_id
1 'polypeptide(L)'
;MKSALIFVQRHVLPAVVFFGLALALAQTDWLQRFENITLDLRTRWRTRFQPQADPAIVILGIDDNSLKIFDRWPWPRRVHGQMLYAVAQAKPGVVAWDILFTEPSEQDLSIVAGAKQMPGKVIFAAYSSDEPADPAAAATPVPDRPEAIARIEGDPTRIYSAVSALLPVAPLRAAGLTAFVDTPAGPDGVRRVAPMLVRVQDRVYPSLSLQTVLRYWDLTVADVRVRVGDAIYVEGAKVRRRIPIDASGGYLVNYRRSIAGFNVLSYSTVVTDFTQRYLQKQDLKVPDVAGKILLVGQMSTGLSDNGPTPFSPETPLVLVHANVVENILREDYARHLPEIPVWLGGMGVGVAGLAVLGRRKLKLIEHAGFALGLPLAFVAVAIWAWISFSVAVPVVWPLLGFAGLEVFEISRRLLAEQRAKEQIKGMFGTYISPALVNRMVESGEAPRLGGHEDEITAYFSDIQGFSSFSEKLPPDRLVELMNEYLTVCTDIVQEEGGTLDKYIGDAVVAMFGAPLALPDHAYRACVASQRVQQNLGILREKWQNEGERWPQIVGRMQSRIGLNSGLCTIGNMGSRTRFNYTMMGDNVNLAARMESGAKSWGVYSMCTDATKLACEKHGGDRLVFRPLGRIVVKGRSQAVPIFEITGLRELVNPSTHECLAVFAQGLECYYARDWTGALAKFRQSAELEPNLPGKTPGVSANPSLVYLEITAHWQNEPPPDNWSGEYVMKEK
;
A
#
# COMPACT_ATOMS: atom_id res chain seq x y z
N MET A 1 -11.18 -3.70 -30.11
CA MET A 1 -11.72 -2.55 -29.35
C MET A 1 -11.83 -2.81 -27.84
N LYS A 2 -12.53 -3.86 -27.37
CA LYS A 2 -12.70 -4.11 -25.90
C LYS A 2 -11.38 -4.24 -25.12
N SER A 3 -10.38 -4.94 -25.67
CA SER A 3 -9.06 -5.11 -25.02
C SER A 3 -8.27 -3.80 -24.89
N ALA A 4 -8.29 -2.96 -25.93
CA ALA A 4 -7.65 -1.64 -25.91
C ALA A 4 -8.34 -0.70 -24.91
N LEU A 5 -9.67 -0.70 -24.86
CA LEU A 5 -10.42 0.11 -23.90
C LEU A 5 -10.11 -0.30 -22.45
N ILE A 6 -10.03 -1.61 -22.17
CA ILE A 6 -9.64 -2.13 -20.86
C ILE A 6 -8.22 -1.70 -20.52
N PHE A 7 -7.27 -1.77 -21.45
CA PHE A 7 -5.89 -1.32 -21.21
C PHE A 7 -5.82 0.17 -20.84
N VAL A 8 -6.53 1.01 -21.60
CA VAL A 8 -6.59 2.46 -21.35
C VAL A 8 -7.17 2.75 -19.97
N GLN A 9 -8.33 2.19 -19.64
CA GLN A 9 -8.96 2.38 -18.34
C GLN A 9 -8.10 1.86 -17.19
N ARG A 10 -7.38 0.77 -17.41
CA ARG A 10 -6.63 0.06 -16.36
C ARG A 10 -5.25 0.65 -16.10
N HIS A 11 -4.62 1.28 -17.08
CA HIS A 11 -3.23 1.71 -17.00
C HIS A 11 -3.00 3.17 -17.39
N VAL A 12 -3.62 3.64 -18.48
CA VAL A 12 -3.38 4.99 -19.01
C VAL A 12 -4.13 6.04 -18.21
N LEU A 13 -5.43 5.85 -17.96
CA LEU A 13 -6.25 6.82 -17.24
C LEU A 13 -5.73 7.11 -15.81
N PRO A 14 -5.39 6.10 -14.98
CA PRO A 14 -4.79 6.35 -13.68
C PRO A 14 -3.46 7.10 -13.78
N ALA A 15 -2.61 6.76 -14.75
CA ALA A 15 -1.33 7.45 -14.94
C ALA A 15 -1.54 8.92 -15.29
N VAL A 16 -2.48 9.25 -16.20
CA VAL A 16 -2.84 10.64 -16.51
C VAL A 16 -3.32 11.39 -15.27
N VAL A 17 -4.15 10.77 -14.44
CA VAL A 17 -4.67 11.39 -13.21
C VAL A 17 -3.55 11.65 -12.19
N PHE A 18 -2.74 10.64 -11.87
CA PHE A 18 -1.71 10.79 -10.82
C PHE A 18 -0.55 11.69 -11.26
N PHE A 19 -0.07 11.55 -12.49
CA PHE A 19 0.95 12.45 -13.01
C PHE A 19 0.38 13.86 -13.25
N GLY A 20 -0.87 13.99 -13.68
CA GLY A 20 -1.55 15.28 -13.82
C GLY A 20 -1.69 16.01 -12.49
N LEU A 21 -2.12 15.30 -11.44
CA LEU A 21 -2.20 15.84 -10.08
C LEU A 21 -0.81 16.22 -9.55
N ALA A 22 0.21 15.38 -9.76
CA ALA A 22 1.56 15.68 -9.33
C ALA A 22 2.13 16.92 -10.05
N LEU A 23 1.87 17.07 -11.35
CA LEU A 23 2.27 18.27 -12.11
C LEU A 23 1.53 19.52 -11.63
N ALA A 24 0.24 19.42 -11.32
CA ALA A 24 -0.52 20.54 -10.76
C ALA A 24 0.05 20.97 -9.40
N LEU A 25 0.41 20.01 -8.53
CA LEU A 25 1.09 20.29 -7.26
C LEU A 25 2.48 20.89 -7.46
N ALA A 26 3.19 20.56 -8.55
CA ALA A 26 4.50 21.13 -8.88
C ALA A 26 4.46 22.63 -9.17
N GLN A 27 3.31 23.17 -9.55
CA GLN A 27 3.13 24.62 -9.73
C GLN A 27 3.00 25.39 -8.39
N THR A 28 2.97 24.69 -7.25
CA THR A 28 2.88 25.32 -5.93
C THR A 28 4.26 25.58 -5.33
N ASP A 29 4.41 26.73 -4.67
CA ASP A 29 5.66 27.08 -3.96
C ASP A 29 6.07 26.01 -2.93
N TRP A 30 5.08 25.37 -2.31
CA TRP A 30 5.32 24.30 -1.34
C TRP A 30 6.07 23.12 -1.95
N LEU A 31 5.65 22.62 -3.12
CA LEU A 31 6.33 21.50 -3.77
C LEU A 31 7.65 21.92 -4.42
N GLN A 32 7.72 23.15 -4.95
CA GLN A 32 8.98 23.69 -5.48
C GLN A 32 10.08 23.77 -4.41
N ARG A 33 9.75 24.03 -3.14
CA ARG A 33 10.74 23.98 -2.04
C ARG A 33 11.42 22.62 -1.95
N PHE A 34 10.66 21.52 -2.04
CA PHE A 34 11.25 20.19 -2.03
C PHE A 34 12.12 19.95 -3.27
N GLU A 35 11.67 20.39 -4.44
CA GLU A 35 12.46 20.27 -5.67
C GLU A 35 13.80 21.02 -5.53
N ASN A 36 13.77 22.25 -5.01
CA ASN A 36 14.95 23.06 -4.73
C ASN A 36 15.89 22.40 -3.72
N ILE A 37 15.37 21.80 -2.65
CA ILE A 37 16.18 21.02 -1.70
C ILE A 37 16.90 19.87 -2.41
N THR A 38 16.21 19.14 -3.30
CA THR A 38 16.86 18.06 -4.07
C THR A 38 17.93 18.61 -5.01
N LEU A 39 17.70 19.76 -5.65
CA LEU A 39 18.65 20.40 -6.55
C LEU A 39 19.90 20.86 -5.81
N ASP A 40 19.75 21.42 -4.61
CA ASP A 40 20.87 21.82 -3.76
C ASP A 40 21.68 20.63 -3.29
N LEU A 41 21.03 19.52 -2.91
CA LEU A 41 21.72 18.28 -2.57
C LEU A 41 22.53 17.75 -3.75
N ARG A 42 21.95 17.76 -4.95
CA ARG A 42 22.64 17.39 -6.20
C ARG A 42 23.82 18.31 -6.50
N THR A 43 23.68 19.60 -6.26
CA THR A 43 24.72 20.61 -6.42
C THR A 43 25.88 20.40 -5.44
N ARG A 44 25.58 20.14 -4.16
CA ARG A 44 26.60 19.79 -3.16
C ARG A 44 27.33 18.51 -3.55
N TRP A 45 26.60 17.50 -4.01
CA TRP A 45 27.22 16.24 -4.41
C TRP A 45 28.12 16.40 -5.64
N ARG A 46 27.68 17.21 -6.62
CA ARG A 46 28.43 17.53 -7.84
C ARG A 46 29.84 18.05 -7.56
N THR A 47 30.04 18.84 -6.51
CA THR A 47 31.37 19.41 -6.19
C THR A 47 32.46 18.37 -5.99
N ARG A 48 32.10 17.13 -5.60
CA ARG A 48 33.06 16.04 -5.36
C ARG A 48 33.68 15.47 -6.64
N PHE A 49 33.11 15.76 -7.82
CA PHE A 49 33.49 15.12 -9.09
C PHE A 49 34.05 16.12 -10.12
N GLN A 50 34.44 17.30 -9.67
CA GLN A 50 34.59 18.47 -10.55
C GLN A 50 36.05 18.99 -10.49
N PRO A 51 36.71 19.28 -11.63
CA PRO A 51 38.12 19.73 -11.70
C PRO A 51 38.30 21.16 -11.16
N GLN A 52 39.49 21.75 -11.18
CA GLN A 52 39.65 23.17 -10.79
C GLN A 52 38.84 24.13 -11.70
N ALA A 53 38.53 25.31 -11.15
CA ALA A 53 37.89 26.41 -11.86
C ALA A 53 38.70 26.85 -13.09
N ASP A 54 38.15 27.77 -13.89
CA ASP A 54 38.93 28.36 -14.96
C ASP A 54 40.16 29.08 -14.38
N PRO A 55 41.39 28.73 -14.80
CA PRO A 55 42.60 29.36 -14.26
C PRO A 55 42.69 30.85 -14.60
N ALA A 56 41.86 31.36 -15.51
CA ALA A 56 41.71 32.79 -15.77
C ALA A 56 41.01 33.53 -14.62
N ILE A 57 40.34 32.86 -13.69
CA ILE A 57 39.63 33.48 -12.56
C ILE A 57 40.47 33.32 -11.29
N VAL A 58 40.77 34.44 -10.64
CA VAL A 58 41.45 34.48 -9.34
C VAL A 58 40.63 35.35 -8.39
N ILE A 59 40.37 34.83 -7.20
CA ILE A 59 39.67 35.56 -6.15
C ILE A 59 40.71 36.15 -5.20
N LEU A 60 40.70 37.46 -5.03
CA LEU A 60 41.48 38.17 -4.03
C LEU A 60 40.63 38.30 -2.76
N GLY A 61 40.79 37.36 -1.85
CA GLY A 61 39.98 37.25 -0.65
C GLY A 61 40.51 38.14 0.47
N ILE A 62 39.66 39.01 1.00
CA ILE A 62 39.86 39.62 2.32
C ILE A 62 39.52 38.55 3.36
N ASP A 63 40.55 37.80 3.72
CA ASP A 63 40.50 36.67 4.63
C ASP A 63 40.99 37.03 6.04
N ASP A 64 40.88 36.07 6.96
CA ASP A 64 41.32 36.25 8.35
C ASP A 64 42.81 36.57 8.46
N ASN A 65 43.63 36.08 7.52
CA ASN A 65 45.05 36.40 7.49
C ASN A 65 45.28 37.89 7.20
N SER A 66 44.52 38.43 6.24
CA SER A 66 44.61 39.85 5.88
C SER A 66 44.12 40.77 6.99
N LEU A 67 43.06 40.37 7.72
CA LEU A 67 42.56 41.09 8.90
C LEU A 67 43.53 41.06 10.10
N LYS A 68 44.48 40.11 10.14
CA LYS A 68 45.55 40.09 11.16
C LYS A 68 46.73 40.98 10.80
N ILE A 69 47.04 41.08 9.51
CA ILE A 69 48.20 41.84 9.00
C ILE A 69 47.89 43.33 8.95
N PHE A 70 46.69 43.68 8.50
CA PHE A 70 46.21 45.05 8.49
C PHE A 70 45.36 45.31 9.73
N ASP A 71 45.27 46.57 10.15
CA ASP A 71 44.50 47.00 11.32
C ASP A 71 42.97 46.83 11.10
N ARG A 72 42.14 47.40 11.97
CA ARG A 72 40.68 47.27 11.96
C ARG A 72 40.05 47.58 10.58
N TRP A 73 39.17 46.69 10.12
CA TRP A 73 38.31 46.89 8.95
C TRP A 73 37.20 47.92 9.23
N PRO A 74 36.81 48.79 8.28
CA PRO A 74 37.36 48.94 6.91
C PRO A 74 38.73 49.62 6.89
N TRP A 75 39.62 49.15 6.01
CA TRP A 75 40.98 49.69 5.91
C TRP A 75 41.03 51.07 5.23
N PRO A 76 42.06 51.89 5.51
CA PRO A 76 42.26 53.16 4.81
C PRO A 76 42.47 52.96 3.30
N ARG A 77 41.95 53.88 2.47
CA ARG A 77 42.01 53.80 0.99
C ARG A 77 43.43 53.64 0.44
N ARG A 78 44.47 54.09 1.17
CA ARG A 78 45.88 53.88 0.80
C ARG A 78 46.24 52.40 0.64
N VAL A 79 45.67 51.51 1.47
CA VAL A 79 45.94 50.06 1.41
C VAL A 79 45.39 49.48 0.11
N HIS A 80 44.17 49.87 -0.25
CA HIS A 80 43.55 49.49 -1.51
C HIS A 80 44.26 50.08 -2.73
N GLY A 81 44.72 51.33 -2.64
CA GLY A 81 45.53 51.96 -3.68
C GLY A 81 46.86 51.26 -3.91
N GLN A 82 47.56 50.88 -2.83
CA GLN A 82 48.80 50.12 -2.90
C GLN A 82 48.59 48.75 -3.53
N MET A 83 47.54 48.01 -3.10
CA MET A 83 47.16 46.74 -3.69
C MET A 83 46.97 46.87 -5.20
N LEU A 84 46.12 47.83 -5.61
CA LEU A 84 45.77 48.02 -7.02
C LEU A 84 46.98 48.45 -7.86
N TYR A 85 47.84 49.32 -7.33
CA TYR A 85 49.06 49.76 -8.00
C TYR A 85 50.08 48.62 -8.17
N ALA A 86 50.24 47.76 -7.15
CA ALA A 86 51.14 46.61 -7.19
C ALA A 86 50.66 45.54 -8.18
N VAL A 87 49.36 45.22 -8.15
CA VAL A 87 48.73 44.28 -9.09
C VAL A 87 48.78 44.78 -10.53
N ALA A 88 48.66 46.09 -10.75
CA ALA A 88 48.75 46.68 -12.09
C ALA A 88 50.05 46.34 -12.83
N GLN A 89 51.16 46.20 -12.08
CA GLN A 89 52.46 45.84 -12.67
C GLN A 89 52.46 44.44 -13.28
N ALA A 90 51.61 43.54 -12.76
CA ALA A 90 51.42 42.20 -13.29
C ALA A 90 50.43 42.14 -14.48
N LYS A 91 49.80 43.26 -14.85
CA LYS A 91 48.90 43.41 -16.01
C LYS A 91 47.75 42.38 -16.04
N PRO A 92 46.86 42.37 -15.03
CA PRO A 92 45.66 41.53 -15.08
C PRO A 92 44.73 41.94 -16.24
N GLY A 93 43.86 41.02 -16.64
CA GLY A 93 42.87 41.27 -17.70
C GLY A 93 41.74 42.18 -17.25
N VAL A 94 41.31 42.08 -15.99
CA VAL A 94 40.30 42.93 -15.35
C VAL A 94 40.39 42.78 -13.81
N VAL A 95 40.10 43.86 -13.07
CA VAL A 95 39.99 43.86 -11.60
C VAL A 95 38.60 44.35 -11.21
N ALA A 96 37.78 43.46 -10.67
CA ALA A 96 36.40 43.74 -10.26
C ALA A 96 36.28 43.70 -8.73
N TRP A 97 35.77 44.79 -8.16
CA TRP A 97 35.58 44.94 -6.73
C TRP A 97 34.15 44.63 -6.35
N ASP A 98 34.00 43.65 -5.46
CA ASP A 98 32.78 43.32 -4.74
C ASP A 98 32.81 43.98 -3.34
N ILE A 99 33.12 45.28 -3.34
CA ILE A 99 33.28 46.12 -2.14
C ILE A 99 32.79 47.53 -2.47
N LEU A 100 31.93 48.07 -1.62
CA LEU A 100 31.36 49.40 -1.79
C LEU A 100 32.31 50.50 -1.31
N PHE A 101 32.49 51.51 -2.16
CA PHE A 101 33.26 52.72 -1.89
C PHE A 101 32.38 53.97 -1.99
N THR A 102 31.29 53.97 -1.22
CA THR A 102 30.21 54.98 -1.27
C THR A 102 30.52 56.24 -0.45
N GLU A 103 31.36 56.12 0.58
CA GLU A 103 31.74 57.23 1.46
C GLU A 103 33.04 57.93 1.01
N PRO A 104 33.04 59.28 0.91
CA PRO A 104 34.24 60.07 0.58
C PRO A 104 35.39 59.88 1.57
N SER A 105 36.62 59.89 1.07
CA SER A 105 37.83 59.87 1.89
C SER A 105 38.92 60.75 1.28
N GLU A 106 39.70 61.45 2.12
CA GLU A 106 40.88 62.21 1.69
C GLU A 106 41.90 61.36 0.92
N GLN A 107 41.87 60.04 1.12
CA GLN A 107 42.79 59.09 0.52
C GLN A 107 42.27 58.44 -0.79
N ASP A 108 41.09 58.82 -1.29
CA ASP A 108 40.47 58.23 -2.50
C ASP A 108 41.38 58.30 -3.73
N LEU A 109 42.21 59.35 -3.82
CA LEU A 109 43.21 59.51 -4.89
C LEU A 109 44.23 58.37 -4.96
N SER A 110 44.46 57.64 -3.86
CA SER A 110 45.35 56.47 -3.84
C SER A 110 44.82 55.33 -4.71
N ILE A 111 43.51 55.06 -4.63
CA ILE A 111 42.84 54.06 -5.48
C ILE A 111 42.81 54.53 -6.92
N VAL A 112 42.53 55.83 -7.15
CA VAL A 112 42.55 56.44 -8.49
C VAL A 112 43.93 56.27 -9.16
N ALA A 113 45.02 56.48 -8.41
CA ALA A 113 46.38 56.34 -8.94
C ALA A 113 46.68 54.91 -9.40
N GLY A 114 46.21 53.90 -8.65
CA GLY A 114 46.29 52.49 -9.04
C GLY A 114 45.40 52.18 -10.26
N ALA A 115 44.15 52.65 -10.26
CA ALA A 115 43.20 52.40 -11.34
C ALA A 115 43.66 52.98 -12.68
N LYS A 116 44.30 54.17 -12.66
CA LYS A 116 44.88 54.81 -13.85
C LYS A 116 46.01 54.00 -14.51
N GLN A 117 46.64 53.06 -13.80
CA GLN A 117 47.61 52.15 -14.40
C GLN A 117 46.96 51.11 -15.33
N MET A 118 45.64 50.91 -15.21
CA MET A 118 44.87 49.91 -15.97
C MET A 118 43.56 50.53 -16.50
N PRO A 119 43.64 51.52 -17.42
CA PRO A 119 42.48 52.26 -17.88
C PRO A 119 41.43 51.32 -18.50
N GLY A 120 40.18 51.45 -18.06
CA GLY A 120 39.05 50.64 -18.55
C GLY A 120 39.02 49.20 -18.06
N LYS A 121 39.93 48.79 -17.16
CA LYS A 121 40.03 47.41 -16.64
C LYS A 121 39.69 47.28 -15.15
N VAL A 122 39.37 48.38 -14.48
CA VAL A 122 38.96 48.36 -13.06
C VAL A 122 37.47 48.64 -12.95
N ILE A 123 36.75 47.79 -12.22
CA ILE A 123 35.30 47.89 -11.99
C ILE A 123 35.05 48.03 -10.49
N PHE A 124 34.32 49.06 -10.09
CA PHE A 124 33.91 49.34 -8.72
C PHE A 124 32.43 48.96 -8.50
N ALA A 125 32.12 48.47 -7.31
CA ALA A 125 30.77 48.05 -6.95
C ALA A 125 29.80 49.23 -6.83
N ALA A 126 28.62 49.08 -7.43
CA ALA A 126 27.40 49.78 -7.05
C ALA A 126 26.42 48.78 -6.45
N TYR A 127 25.47 49.27 -5.68
CA TYR A 127 24.43 48.45 -5.07
C TYR A 127 23.07 49.10 -5.28
N SER A 128 22.04 48.32 -5.58
CA SER A 128 20.70 48.83 -5.79
C SER A 128 20.01 49.15 -4.45
N SER A 129 19.22 50.23 -4.38
CA SER A 129 18.55 50.65 -3.13
C SER A 129 17.09 50.99 -3.37
N ASP A 130 16.22 50.48 -2.51
CA ASP A 130 14.79 50.79 -2.50
C ASP A 130 14.47 52.10 -1.76
N GLU A 131 15.45 52.65 -1.03
CA GLU A 131 15.29 53.95 -0.40
C GLU A 131 15.34 55.07 -1.46
N PRO A 132 14.44 56.06 -1.39
CA PRO A 132 14.57 57.26 -2.21
C PRO A 132 15.93 57.91 -1.94
N ALA A 133 16.66 58.26 -3.00
CA ALA A 133 17.89 59.02 -2.82
C ALA A 133 17.58 60.32 -2.04
N ASP A 134 18.46 60.71 -1.12
CA ASP A 134 18.40 62.00 -0.43
C ASP A 134 18.12 63.12 -1.47
N PRO A 135 17.18 64.07 -1.28
CA PRO A 135 16.85 65.08 -2.28
C PRO A 135 18.06 65.84 -2.89
N ALA A 136 19.18 65.95 -2.16
CA ALA A 136 20.45 66.45 -2.68
C ALA A 136 21.20 65.46 -3.61
N ALA A 137 21.05 64.15 -3.40
CA ALA A 137 21.59 63.06 -4.21
C ALA A 137 20.65 62.63 -5.36
N ALA A 138 19.33 62.76 -5.19
CA ALA A 138 18.28 62.42 -6.15
C ALA A 138 18.33 63.27 -7.43
N ALA A 139 18.91 64.47 -7.35
CA ALA A 139 19.14 65.35 -8.50
C ALA A 139 20.36 64.96 -9.35
N THR A 140 21.18 64.00 -8.90
CA THR A 140 22.32 63.50 -9.68
C THR A 140 21.86 62.31 -10.53
N PRO A 141 21.73 62.43 -11.86
CA PRO A 141 21.56 61.26 -12.71
C PRO A 141 22.67 60.25 -12.38
N VAL A 142 22.37 58.95 -12.40
CA VAL A 142 23.41 57.92 -12.44
C VAL A 142 24.40 58.37 -13.53
N PRO A 143 25.66 58.71 -13.19
CA PRO A 143 26.57 59.32 -14.15
C PRO A 143 26.73 58.39 -15.35
N ASP A 144 27.28 58.90 -16.45
CA ASP A 144 27.61 58.15 -17.67
C ASP A 144 28.53 56.92 -17.45
N ARG A 145 28.86 56.58 -16.19
CA ARG A 145 29.60 55.40 -15.72
C ARG A 145 28.94 54.85 -14.43
N PRO A 146 28.14 53.78 -14.50
CA PRO A 146 28.11 52.78 -15.58
C PRO A 146 27.40 53.27 -16.83
N GLU A 147 27.90 52.85 -17.99
CA GLU A 147 27.18 53.01 -19.26
C GLU A 147 25.93 52.13 -19.23
N ALA A 148 24.76 52.71 -19.53
CA ALA A 148 23.52 51.96 -19.64
C ALA A 148 23.48 51.12 -20.92
N ILE A 149 22.86 49.95 -20.84
CA ILE A 149 22.62 49.09 -22.01
C ILE A 149 21.48 49.70 -22.82
N ALA A 150 21.76 50.11 -24.05
CA ALA A 150 20.78 50.80 -24.90
C ALA A 150 19.91 49.82 -25.73
N ARG A 151 20.44 48.65 -26.11
CA ARG A 151 19.76 47.71 -27.02
C ARG A 151 18.95 46.67 -26.25
N ILE A 152 17.73 47.02 -25.88
CA ILE A 152 16.83 46.14 -25.12
C ILE A 152 15.57 45.84 -25.94
N GLU A 153 15.32 44.56 -26.18
CA GLU A 153 14.12 44.02 -26.82
C GLU A 153 13.21 43.40 -25.74
N GLY A 154 11.92 43.77 -25.76
CA GLY A 154 10.93 43.32 -24.77
C GLY A 154 10.57 44.41 -23.77
N ASP A 155 9.93 44.01 -22.67
CA ASP A 155 9.45 44.91 -21.62
C ASP A 155 10.48 45.06 -20.50
N PRO A 156 11.23 46.18 -20.41
CA PRO A 156 12.26 46.39 -19.41
C PRO A 156 11.71 46.56 -18.00
N THR A 157 10.40 46.79 -17.82
CA THR A 157 9.80 46.97 -16.48
C THR A 157 9.84 45.68 -15.65
N ARG A 158 9.97 44.53 -16.32
CA ARG A 158 10.10 43.22 -15.68
C ARG A 158 11.47 42.96 -15.08
N ILE A 159 12.50 43.68 -15.54
CA ILE A 159 13.88 43.54 -15.06
C ILE A 159 13.95 43.95 -13.57
N TYR A 160 14.74 43.20 -12.79
CA TYR A 160 15.07 43.53 -11.41
C TYR A 160 15.41 45.01 -11.28
N SER A 161 14.62 45.72 -10.46
CA SER A 161 14.65 47.18 -10.42
C SER A 161 14.78 47.72 -9.01
N ALA A 162 15.40 48.89 -8.91
CA ALA A 162 15.52 49.66 -7.67
C ALA A 162 15.16 51.13 -7.89
N VAL A 163 14.79 51.80 -6.80
CA VAL A 163 14.42 53.22 -6.78
C VAL A 163 15.65 54.11 -6.97
N SER A 164 16.75 53.75 -6.34
CA SER A 164 18.03 54.45 -6.39
C SER A 164 19.21 53.47 -6.42
N ALA A 165 20.43 54.01 -6.43
CA ALA A 165 21.65 53.21 -6.39
C ALA A 165 22.69 53.87 -5.49
N LEU A 166 23.34 53.04 -4.67
CA LEU A 166 24.55 53.40 -3.95
C LEU A 166 25.73 53.27 -4.91
N LEU A 167 26.32 54.42 -5.27
CA LEU A 167 27.40 54.49 -6.25
C LEU A 167 28.75 54.74 -5.57
N PRO A 168 29.87 54.32 -6.20
CA PRO A 168 31.19 54.75 -5.76
C PRO A 168 31.32 56.28 -5.77
N VAL A 169 32.18 56.81 -4.91
CA VAL A 169 32.54 58.23 -4.90
C VAL A 169 33.01 58.72 -6.27
N ALA A 170 32.74 59.99 -6.57
CA ALA A 170 32.98 60.58 -7.90
C ALA A 170 34.40 60.36 -8.47
N PRO A 171 35.50 60.48 -7.69
CA PRO A 171 36.84 60.23 -8.21
C PRO A 171 37.06 58.80 -8.73
N LEU A 172 36.46 57.81 -8.07
CA LEU A 172 36.58 56.39 -8.45
C LEU A 172 35.78 56.10 -9.72
N ARG A 173 34.57 56.66 -9.85
CA ARG A 173 33.75 56.55 -11.08
C ARG A 173 34.43 57.19 -12.30
N ALA A 174 35.22 58.24 -12.09
CA ALA A 174 35.99 58.87 -13.15
C ALA A 174 37.21 58.02 -13.58
N ALA A 175 37.81 57.28 -12.63
CA ALA A 175 39.02 56.48 -12.85
C ALA A 175 38.76 55.05 -13.33
N GLY A 176 37.58 54.49 -13.04
CA GLY A 176 37.19 53.14 -13.40
C GLY A 176 35.77 53.05 -13.94
N LEU A 177 35.29 51.82 -14.05
CA LEU A 177 33.92 51.49 -14.42
C LEU A 177 33.12 51.20 -13.14
N THR A 178 31.80 51.22 -13.25
CA THR A 178 30.89 50.90 -12.15
C THR A 178 30.01 49.73 -12.58
N ALA A 179 29.63 48.82 -11.68
CA ALA A 179 28.70 47.74 -11.98
C ALA A 179 27.99 47.24 -10.71
N PHE A 180 26.79 46.68 -10.86
CA PHE A 180 25.92 46.31 -9.73
C PHE A 180 26.28 44.95 -9.12
N VAL A 181 26.47 44.88 -7.80
CA VAL A 181 26.87 43.65 -7.06
C VAL A 181 25.69 42.90 -6.43
N ASP A 182 24.47 43.28 -6.79
CA ASP A 182 23.25 42.73 -6.21
C ASP A 182 23.18 41.20 -6.34
N THR A 183 22.91 40.53 -5.22
CA THR A 183 22.67 39.09 -5.13
C THR A 183 21.47 38.81 -4.23
N PRO A 184 20.25 39.21 -4.63
CA PRO A 184 19.04 39.00 -3.84
C PRO A 184 18.82 37.51 -3.55
N ALA A 185 18.38 37.21 -2.33
CA ALA A 185 18.01 35.86 -1.94
C ALA A 185 16.68 35.46 -2.60
N GLY A 186 16.53 34.18 -2.95
CA GLY A 186 15.26 33.64 -3.41
C GLY A 186 14.20 33.60 -2.29
N PRO A 187 12.96 33.19 -2.59
CA PRO A 187 11.87 33.11 -1.61
C PRO A 187 12.15 32.20 -0.40
N ASP A 188 13.06 31.23 -0.55
CA ASP A 188 13.52 30.32 0.50
C ASP A 188 14.85 30.76 1.15
N GLY A 189 15.32 31.97 0.86
CA GLY A 189 16.56 32.54 1.39
C GLY A 189 17.84 32.12 0.65
N VAL A 190 17.75 31.18 -0.29
CA VAL A 190 18.92 30.65 -1.01
C VAL A 190 19.10 31.36 -2.34
N ARG A 191 20.33 31.81 -2.61
CA ARG A 191 20.70 32.51 -3.85
C ARG A 191 20.94 31.51 -4.98
N ARG A 192 19.92 31.19 -5.78
CA ARG A 192 20.03 30.35 -6.99
C ARG A 192 20.05 31.16 -8.29
N VAL A 193 19.50 32.38 -8.25
CA VAL A 193 19.42 33.30 -9.38
C VAL A 193 20.19 34.56 -9.02
N ALA A 194 21.02 35.05 -9.94
CA ALA A 194 21.76 36.30 -9.80
C ALA A 194 21.31 37.29 -10.89
N PRO A 195 21.01 38.56 -10.58
CA PRO A 195 20.65 39.54 -11.58
C PRO A 195 21.85 39.80 -12.51
N MET A 196 21.62 39.73 -13.82
CA MET A 196 22.60 40.15 -14.82
C MET A 196 22.41 41.60 -15.26
N LEU A 197 21.20 42.11 -15.02
CA LEU A 197 20.72 43.41 -15.41
C LEU A 197 20.04 44.04 -14.18
N VAL A 198 20.37 45.29 -13.90
CA VAL A 198 19.73 46.06 -12.83
C VAL A 198 19.14 47.31 -13.44
N ARG A 199 17.83 47.49 -13.30
CA ARG A 199 17.11 48.68 -13.74
C ARG A 199 17.07 49.70 -12.61
N VAL A 200 17.67 50.86 -12.82
CA VAL A 200 17.56 51.99 -11.88
C VAL A 200 16.88 53.11 -12.63
N GLN A 201 15.70 53.51 -12.14
CA GLN A 201 14.79 54.41 -12.86
C GLN A 201 14.44 53.84 -14.25
N ASP A 202 14.74 54.57 -15.32
CA ASP A 202 14.43 54.19 -16.71
C ASP A 202 15.63 53.58 -17.46
N ARG A 203 16.76 53.36 -16.78
CA ARG A 203 18.00 52.86 -17.39
C ARG A 203 18.37 51.49 -16.84
N VAL A 204 18.95 50.66 -17.69
CA VAL A 204 19.37 49.29 -17.34
C VAL A 204 20.89 49.20 -17.38
N TYR A 205 21.47 48.68 -16.32
CA TYR A 205 22.90 48.59 -16.11
C TYR A 205 23.36 47.13 -15.96
N PRO A 206 24.61 46.82 -16.35
CA PRO A 206 25.16 45.49 -16.17
C PRO A 206 25.47 45.19 -14.70
N SER A 207 25.30 43.93 -14.29
CA SER A 207 25.85 43.46 -13.02
C SER A 207 27.37 43.35 -13.07
N LEU A 208 28.01 43.22 -11.91
CA LEU A 208 29.46 43.04 -11.77
C LEU A 208 29.95 41.87 -12.62
N SER A 209 29.22 40.75 -12.61
CA SER A 209 29.56 39.57 -13.41
C SER A 209 29.56 39.86 -14.91
N LEU A 210 28.53 40.55 -15.40
CA LEU A 210 28.41 40.90 -16.83
C LEU A 210 29.49 41.90 -17.24
N GLN A 211 29.68 42.97 -16.46
CA GLN A 211 30.71 43.98 -16.76
C GLN A 211 32.11 43.38 -16.74
N THR A 212 32.38 42.44 -15.83
CA THR A 212 33.66 41.75 -15.73
C THR A 212 33.98 40.97 -17.00
N VAL A 213 33.05 40.17 -17.51
CA VAL A 213 33.29 39.39 -18.74
C VAL A 213 33.41 40.28 -19.98
N LEU A 214 32.62 41.35 -20.06
CA LEU A 214 32.75 42.31 -21.17
C LEU A 214 34.15 42.92 -21.21
N ARG A 215 34.63 43.43 -20.06
CA ARG A 215 35.96 44.07 -20.00
C ARG A 215 37.11 43.09 -20.12
N TYR A 216 36.93 41.85 -19.68
CA TYR A 216 37.88 40.78 -19.94
C TYR A 216 38.08 40.52 -21.44
N TRP A 217 37.00 40.60 -22.23
CA TRP A 217 37.03 40.45 -23.69
C TRP A 217 37.26 41.75 -24.48
N ASP A 218 37.62 42.84 -23.80
CA ASP A 218 37.77 44.18 -24.39
C ASP A 218 36.49 44.72 -25.06
N LEU A 219 35.31 44.33 -24.55
CA LEU A 219 33.99 44.75 -25.01
C LEU A 219 33.36 45.78 -24.07
N THR A 220 32.31 46.43 -24.57
CA THR A 220 31.51 47.46 -23.89
C THR A 220 30.03 47.06 -23.88
N VAL A 221 29.19 47.84 -23.19
CA VAL A 221 27.73 47.63 -23.24
C VAL A 221 27.12 47.94 -24.61
N ALA A 222 27.85 48.62 -25.51
CA ALA A 222 27.41 48.85 -26.88
C ALA A 222 27.42 47.55 -27.73
N ASP A 223 28.25 46.58 -27.32
CA ASP A 223 28.36 45.25 -27.93
C ASP A 223 27.33 44.26 -27.38
N VAL A 224 26.41 44.74 -26.53
CA VAL A 224 25.38 43.94 -25.85
C VAL A 224 24.01 44.24 -26.43
N ARG A 225 23.26 43.18 -26.70
CA ARG A 225 21.83 43.22 -27.00
C ARG A 225 21.08 42.32 -26.04
N VAL A 226 20.07 42.85 -25.39
CA VAL A 226 19.26 42.12 -24.40
C VAL A 226 17.91 41.79 -25.01
N ARG A 227 17.50 40.52 -24.90
CA ARG A 227 16.10 40.13 -25.11
C ARG A 227 15.54 39.63 -23.78
N VAL A 228 14.67 40.43 -23.18
CA VAL A 228 14.12 40.16 -21.84
C VAL A 228 13.34 38.85 -21.85
N GLY A 229 13.63 37.95 -20.89
CA GLY A 229 13.02 36.63 -20.82
C GLY A 229 13.65 35.54 -21.71
N ASP A 230 14.70 35.87 -22.45
CA ASP A 230 15.40 34.92 -23.34
C ASP A 230 16.90 34.85 -23.03
N ALA A 231 17.65 35.91 -23.40
CA ALA A 231 19.09 35.93 -23.28
C ALA A 231 19.69 37.33 -23.45
N ILE A 232 20.92 37.48 -22.95
CA ILE A 232 21.85 38.57 -23.27
C ILE A 232 22.79 38.07 -24.38
N TYR A 233 22.78 38.77 -25.50
CA TYR A 233 23.62 38.50 -26.66
C TYR A 233 24.81 39.45 -26.62
N VAL A 234 26.02 38.90 -26.49
CA VAL A 234 27.28 39.64 -26.56
C VAL A 234 27.91 39.39 -27.93
N GLU A 235 28.09 40.46 -28.70
CA GLU A 235 28.50 40.41 -30.11
C GLU A 235 29.83 41.17 -30.31
N GLY A 236 30.94 40.53 -29.93
CA GLY A 236 32.28 41.05 -30.16
C GLY A 236 32.95 40.49 -31.43
N ALA A 237 34.03 41.13 -31.87
CA ALA A 237 34.81 40.68 -33.04
C ALA A 237 35.44 39.29 -32.86
N LYS A 238 35.87 38.96 -31.64
CA LYS A 238 36.53 37.68 -31.29
C LYS A 238 35.66 36.73 -30.48
N VAL A 239 34.59 37.24 -29.86
CA VAL A 239 33.77 36.49 -28.91
C VAL A 239 32.31 36.74 -29.20
N ARG A 240 31.54 35.67 -29.29
CA ARG A 240 30.08 35.69 -29.31
C ARG A 240 29.55 34.84 -28.18
N ARG A 241 28.58 35.35 -27.42
CA ARG A 241 27.96 34.63 -26.31
C ARG A 241 26.46 34.88 -26.27
N ARG A 242 25.70 33.82 -25.95
CA ARG A 242 24.30 33.89 -25.60
C ARG A 242 24.14 33.47 -24.14
N ILE A 243 23.99 34.44 -23.26
CA ILE A 243 23.88 34.22 -21.81
C ILE A 243 22.38 34.16 -21.46
N PRO A 244 21.84 33.00 -21.05
CA PRO A 244 20.41 32.87 -20.80
C PRO A 244 19.97 33.70 -19.59
N ILE A 245 18.83 34.38 -19.70
CA ILE A 245 18.22 35.13 -18.59
C ILE A 245 16.72 34.87 -18.53
N ASP A 246 16.14 34.94 -17.34
CA ASP A 246 14.69 34.89 -17.14
C ASP A 246 14.02 36.25 -17.43
N ALA A 247 12.69 36.30 -17.22
CA ALA A 247 11.90 37.51 -17.46
C ALA A 247 12.29 38.69 -16.56
N SER A 248 12.95 38.43 -15.42
CA SER A 248 13.48 39.44 -14.51
C SER A 248 14.90 39.90 -14.83
N GLY A 249 15.51 39.36 -15.89
CA GLY A 249 16.94 39.56 -16.14
C GLY A 249 17.83 38.76 -15.19
N GLY A 250 17.25 37.80 -14.47
CA GLY A 250 17.94 36.88 -13.57
C GLY A 250 18.64 35.77 -14.35
N TYR A 251 19.82 35.40 -13.92
CA TYR A 251 20.61 34.30 -14.43
C TYR A 251 20.64 33.17 -13.42
N LEU A 252 20.21 31.97 -13.83
CA LEU A 252 20.28 30.78 -13.00
C LEU A 252 21.75 30.36 -12.82
N VAL A 253 22.26 30.53 -11.60
CA VAL A 253 23.66 30.30 -11.29
C VAL A 253 23.94 28.80 -11.32
N ASN A 254 24.79 28.38 -12.25
CA ASN A 254 25.27 27.02 -12.30
C ASN A 254 26.47 26.84 -11.36
N TYR A 255 26.18 26.62 -10.07
CA TYR A 255 27.16 26.49 -8.98
C TYR A 255 28.10 25.29 -9.12
N ARG A 256 29.11 25.40 -10.00
CA ARG A 256 30.01 24.31 -10.36
C ARG A 256 31.16 24.17 -9.38
N ARG A 257 31.54 25.28 -8.72
CA ARG A 257 32.71 25.36 -7.83
C ARG A 257 32.33 25.92 -6.47
N SER A 258 32.66 25.16 -5.43
CA SER A 258 32.81 25.73 -4.10
C SER A 258 34.11 26.54 -4.01
N ILE A 259 34.36 27.19 -2.87
CA ILE A 259 35.58 27.97 -2.62
C ILE A 259 36.87 27.18 -2.92
N ALA A 260 36.90 25.88 -2.59
CA ALA A 260 38.06 25.01 -2.82
C ALA A 260 38.35 24.75 -4.31
N GLY A 261 37.40 25.05 -5.20
CA GLY A 261 37.58 24.90 -6.64
C GLY A 261 38.25 26.11 -7.30
N PHE A 262 38.24 27.28 -6.68
CA PHE A 262 38.81 28.52 -7.24
C PHE A 262 40.25 28.75 -6.77
N ASN A 263 41.02 29.48 -7.58
CA ASN A 263 42.30 30.01 -7.15
C ASN A 263 42.06 31.23 -6.27
N VAL A 264 42.31 31.08 -4.96
CA VAL A 264 42.13 32.13 -3.96
C VAL A 264 43.49 32.63 -3.51
N LEU A 265 43.72 33.93 -3.64
CA LEU A 265 44.88 34.62 -3.07
C LEU A 265 44.44 35.49 -1.90
N SER A 266 45.19 35.42 -0.81
CA SER A 266 45.00 36.31 0.34
C SER A 266 45.29 37.76 -0.06
N TYR A 267 44.41 38.67 0.31
CA TYR A 267 44.56 40.10 0.02
C TYR A 267 45.92 40.63 0.49
N SER A 268 46.31 40.27 1.72
CA SER A 268 47.59 40.64 2.33
C SER A 268 48.80 40.16 1.54
N THR A 269 48.82 38.90 1.12
CA THR A 269 49.90 38.34 0.29
C THR A 269 50.05 39.13 -1.00
N VAL A 270 48.95 39.54 -1.62
CA VAL A 270 49.03 40.38 -2.82
C VAL A 270 49.65 41.73 -2.51
N VAL A 271 49.20 42.41 -1.44
CA VAL A 271 49.79 43.72 -1.07
C VAL A 271 51.26 43.60 -0.71
N THR A 272 51.67 42.63 0.09
CA THR A 272 53.06 42.49 0.55
C THR A 272 53.97 42.03 -0.58
N ASP A 273 53.64 40.92 -1.22
CA ASP A 273 54.56 40.19 -2.08
C ASP A 273 54.67 40.90 -3.44
N PHE A 274 53.57 41.43 -3.98
CA PHE A 274 53.63 42.20 -5.22
C PHE A 274 54.30 43.55 -5.01
N THR A 275 54.12 44.19 -3.85
CA THR A 275 54.87 45.41 -3.52
C THR A 275 56.36 45.10 -3.47
N GLN A 276 56.77 44.06 -2.75
CA GLN A 276 58.17 43.65 -2.66
C GLN A 276 58.74 43.32 -4.03
N ARG A 277 58.01 42.55 -4.84
CA ARG A 277 58.44 42.11 -6.17
C ARG A 277 58.55 43.24 -7.20
N TYR A 278 57.51 44.04 -7.35
CA TYR A 278 57.40 45.00 -8.46
C TYR A 278 57.81 46.42 -8.07
N LEU A 279 57.55 46.83 -6.83
CA LEU A 279 57.84 48.19 -6.37
C LEU A 279 59.20 48.28 -5.68
N GLN A 280 59.57 47.27 -4.90
CA GLN A 280 60.87 47.20 -4.22
C GLN A 280 61.92 46.38 -5.00
N LYS A 281 61.55 45.83 -6.16
CA LYS A 281 62.41 45.05 -7.06
C LYS A 281 63.13 43.87 -6.39
N GLN A 282 62.53 43.28 -5.36
CA GLN A 282 63.03 42.06 -4.73
C GLN A 282 62.72 40.85 -5.62
N ASP A 283 63.60 39.86 -5.66
CA ASP A 283 63.38 38.63 -6.42
C ASP A 283 62.49 37.66 -5.63
N LEU A 284 61.21 38.01 -5.55
CA LEU A 284 60.18 37.21 -4.90
C LEU A 284 59.27 36.56 -5.94
N LYS A 285 59.02 35.25 -5.79
CA LYS A 285 58.09 34.54 -6.67
C LYS A 285 56.65 34.87 -6.28
N VAL A 286 55.98 35.67 -7.12
CA VAL A 286 54.56 36.01 -6.95
C VAL A 286 53.64 35.12 -7.80
N PRO A 287 52.39 34.87 -7.35
CA PRO A 287 51.38 34.21 -8.16
C PRO A 287 51.16 34.88 -9.52
N ASP A 288 51.00 34.09 -10.58
CA ASP A 288 50.70 34.61 -11.91
C ASP A 288 49.24 35.11 -11.98
N VAL A 289 49.09 36.41 -12.23
CA VAL A 289 47.80 37.09 -12.42
C VAL A 289 47.71 37.81 -13.78
N ALA A 290 48.70 37.62 -14.64
CA ALA A 290 48.77 38.31 -15.92
C ALA A 290 47.63 37.87 -16.85
N GLY A 291 46.89 38.83 -17.39
CA GLY A 291 45.74 38.55 -18.25
C GLY A 291 44.59 37.79 -17.57
N LYS A 292 44.56 37.72 -16.22
CA LYS A 292 43.50 37.05 -15.46
C LYS A 292 42.42 38.02 -14.95
N ILE A 293 41.25 37.48 -14.64
CA ILE A 293 40.14 38.14 -13.96
C ILE A 293 40.41 38.09 -12.46
N LEU A 294 40.52 39.25 -11.83
CA LEU A 294 40.69 39.37 -10.38
C LEU A 294 39.38 39.85 -9.75
N LEU A 295 38.74 38.99 -8.96
CA LEU A 295 37.54 39.31 -8.18
C LEU A 295 37.95 39.61 -6.74
N VAL A 296 37.74 40.84 -6.28
CA VAL A 296 38.12 41.28 -4.93
C VAL A 296 36.88 41.27 -4.05
N GLY A 297 36.87 40.46 -2.99
CA GLY A 297 35.68 40.33 -2.12
C GLY A 297 36.01 39.92 -0.69
N GLN A 298 35.02 40.08 0.19
CA GLN A 298 35.13 39.69 1.60
C GLN A 298 34.96 38.18 1.73
N MET A 299 35.89 37.51 2.42
CA MET A 299 35.85 36.05 2.61
C MET A 299 36.07 35.58 4.05
N SER A 300 36.36 36.50 4.98
CA SER A 300 36.38 36.21 6.42
C SER A 300 34.96 36.01 6.95
N THR A 301 34.79 35.06 7.87
CA THR A 301 33.50 34.77 8.53
C THR A 301 32.98 35.92 9.38
N GLY A 302 33.87 36.81 9.85
CA GLY A 302 33.51 37.97 10.68
C GLY A 302 33.11 39.23 9.90
N LEU A 303 33.15 39.18 8.57
CA LEU A 303 32.74 40.28 7.69
C LEU A 303 31.31 40.08 7.19
N SER A 304 30.63 41.18 6.86
CA SER A 304 29.17 41.22 6.69
C SER A 304 28.64 40.67 5.36
N ASP A 305 29.48 40.21 4.44
CA ASP A 305 29.09 39.81 3.07
C ASP A 305 29.09 38.30 2.83
N ASN A 306 28.43 37.57 3.73
CA ASN A 306 28.17 36.13 3.61
C ASN A 306 26.66 35.87 3.48
N GLY A 307 26.27 34.84 2.71
CA GLY A 307 24.86 34.45 2.66
C GLY A 307 24.60 33.04 2.12
N PRO A 308 23.33 32.57 2.22
CA PRO A 308 22.99 31.21 1.81
C PRO A 308 23.07 31.01 0.29
N THR A 309 23.79 29.96 -0.10
CA THR A 309 23.84 29.43 -1.46
C THR A 309 23.56 27.92 -1.43
N PRO A 310 23.38 27.24 -2.58
CA PRO A 310 23.23 25.79 -2.61
C PRO A 310 24.37 25.00 -1.95
N PHE A 311 25.55 25.61 -1.72
CA PHE A 311 26.66 24.97 -1.03
C PHE A 311 26.55 24.98 0.49
N SER A 312 26.30 26.17 1.07
CA SER A 312 26.35 26.42 2.50
C SER A 312 25.49 27.64 2.88
N PRO A 313 24.89 27.67 4.09
CA PRO A 313 24.24 28.86 4.64
C PRO A 313 25.17 30.08 4.76
N GLU A 314 26.47 29.83 4.96
CA GLU A 314 27.50 30.87 5.10
C GLU A 314 28.49 30.75 3.93
N THR A 315 28.16 31.36 2.80
CA THR A 315 29.03 31.40 1.62
C THR A 315 29.42 32.85 1.32
N PRO A 316 30.72 33.15 1.10
CA PRO A 316 31.16 34.45 0.60
C PRO A 316 30.47 34.81 -0.71
N LEU A 317 29.79 35.96 -0.78
CA LEU A 317 28.93 36.28 -1.92
C LEU A 317 29.69 36.60 -3.21
N VAL A 318 30.98 36.94 -3.10
CA VAL A 318 31.90 37.00 -4.26
C VAL A 318 31.96 35.69 -5.06
N LEU A 319 31.65 34.54 -4.43
CA LEU A 319 31.57 33.24 -5.11
C LEU A 319 30.37 33.12 -6.05
N VAL A 320 29.32 33.91 -5.85
CA VAL A 320 28.20 34.02 -6.80
C VAL A 320 28.74 34.61 -8.11
N HIS A 321 29.45 35.73 -8.03
CA HIS A 321 30.07 36.38 -9.18
C HIS A 321 31.11 35.46 -9.85
N ALA A 322 31.96 34.79 -9.08
CA ALA A 322 32.96 33.87 -9.61
C ALA A 322 32.33 32.70 -10.40
N ASN A 323 31.26 32.08 -9.88
CA ASN A 323 30.55 31.01 -10.59
C ASN A 323 29.86 31.53 -11.85
N VAL A 324 29.21 32.71 -11.80
CA VAL A 324 28.57 33.31 -12.98
C VAL A 324 29.58 33.59 -14.09
N VAL A 325 30.71 34.22 -13.74
CA VAL A 325 31.80 34.50 -14.69
C VAL A 325 32.32 33.19 -15.30
N GLU A 326 32.59 32.16 -14.48
CA GLU A 326 33.04 30.86 -14.99
C GLU A 326 32.02 30.21 -15.95
N ASN A 327 30.73 30.25 -15.60
CA ASN A 327 29.70 29.68 -16.47
C ASN A 327 29.67 30.37 -17.84
N ILE A 328 29.86 31.70 -17.87
CA ILE A 328 29.88 32.49 -19.11
C ILE A 328 31.14 32.21 -19.93
N LEU A 329 32.31 32.10 -19.29
CA LEU A 329 33.56 31.78 -19.98
C LEU A 329 33.51 30.40 -20.63
N ARG A 330 32.93 29.41 -19.92
CA ARG A 330 32.85 28.00 -20.35
C ARG A 330 31.60 27.63 -21.15
N GLU A 331 30.66 28.56 -21.30
CA GLU A 331 29.32 28.31 -21.89
C GLU A 331 28.57 27.16 -21.18
N ASP A 332 28.84 26.94 -19.89
CA ASP A 332 28.23 25.89 -19.06
C ASP A 332 27.06 26.48 -18.27
N TYR A 333 25.95 26.68 -18.97
CA TYR A 333 24.73 27.26 -18.40
C TYR A 333 23.80 26.18 -17.82
N ALA A 334 23.26 26.44 -16.62
CA ALA A 334 22.23 25.59 -16.04
C ALA A 334 20.93 25.68 -16.86
N ARG A 335 20.33 24.54 -17.14
CA ARG A 335 19.10 24.43 -17.93
C ARG A 335 18.09 23.57 -17.20
N HIS A 336 16.86 24.02 -17.12
CA HIS A 336 15.75 23.17 -16.67
C HIS A 336 15.22 22.36 -17.84
N LEU A 337 14.98 21.07 -17.62
CA LEU A 337 14.24 20.28 -18.61
C LEU A 337 12.78 20.77 -18.60
N PRO A 338 12.16 21.03 -19.78
CA PRO A 338 10.76 21.43 -19.82
C PRO A 338 9.87 20.38 -19.15
N GLU A 339 8.86 20.83 -18.40
CA GLU A 339 8.06 19.95 -17.55
C GLU A 339 7.24 18.93 -18.35
N ILE A 340 6.70 19.33 -19.51
CA ILE A 340 5.83 18.49 -20.35
C ILE A 340 6.56 17.22 -20.86
N PRO A 341 7.77 17.29 -21.45
CA PRO A 341 8.56 16.10 -21.79
C PRO A 341 8.86 15.19 -20.60
N VAL A 342 9.19 15.76 -19.43
CA VAL A 342 9.41 14.98 -18.20
C VAL A 342 8.13 14.26 -17.81
N TRP A 343 6.99 14.93 -17.98
CA TRP A 343 5.66 14.42 -17.63
C TRP A 343 5.24 13.27 -18.54
N LEU A 344 5.35 13.48 -19.85
CA LEU A 344 5.07 12.44 -20.85
C LEU A 344 6.00 11.24 -20.70
N GLY A 345 7.29 11.49 -20.48
CA GLY A 345 8.28 10.45 -20.24
C GLY A 345 7.98 9.65 -18.96
N GLY A 346 7.79 10.33 -17.84
CA GLY A 346 7.46 9.72 -16.56
C GLY A 346 6.16 8.91 -16.62
N MET A 347 5.11 9.47 -17.23
CA MET A 347 3.84 8.78 -17.46
C MET A 347 4.03 7.54 -18.35
N GLY A 348 4.77 7.65 -19.45
CA GLY A 348 5.04 6.54 -20.36
C GLY A 348 5.77 5.38 -19.66
N VAL A 349 6.79 5.70 -18.88
CA VAL A 349 7.53 4.70 -18.08
C VAL A 349 6.64 4.11 -16.99
N GLY A 350 5.81 4.90 -16.32
CA GLY A 350 4.84 4.42 -15.33
C GLY A 350 3.80 3.47 -15.93
N VAL A 351 3.24 3.79 -17.10
CA VAL A 351 2.30 2.92 -17.83
C VAL A 351 2.97 1.64 -18.28
N ALA A 352 4.19 1.72 -18.83
CA ALA A 352 4.97 0.54 -19.20
C ALA A 352 5.24 -0.35 -17.99
N GLY A 353 5.56 0.27 -16.84
CA GLY A 353 5.73 -0.42 -15.57
C GLY A 353 4.49 -1.16 -15.12
N LEU A 354 3.35 -0.47 -15.08
CA LEU A 354 2.07 -1.10 -14.75
C LEU A 354 1.68 -2.23 -15.72
N ALA A 355 2.00 -2.10 -17.01
CA ALA A 355 1.71 -3.12 -18.00
C ALA A 355 2.58 -4.38 -17.79
N VAL A 356 3.83 -4.21 -17.38
CA VAL A 356 4.73 -5.33 -17.01
C VAL A 356 4.28 -5.95 -15.69
N LEU A 357 4.07 -5.13 -14.67
CA LEU A 357 3.61 -5.57 -13.35
C LEU A 357 2.28 -6.31 -13.47
N GLY A 358 1.33 -5.81 -14.26
CA GLY A 358 -0.01 -6.37 -14.46
C GLY A 358 -0.04 -7.81 -15.00
N ARG A 359 1.10 -8.37 -15.40
CA ARG A 359 1.23 -9.78 -15.79
C ARG A 359 1.26 -10.67 -14.55
N ARG A 360 0.33 -11.63 -14.51
CA ARG A 360 -0.10 -12.46 -13.35
C ARG A 360 0.96 -13.38 -12.70
N LYS A 361 2.26 -13.30 -13.03
CA LYS A 361 3.28 -14.30 -12.63
C LYS A 361 4.51 -13.74 -11.90
N LEU A 362 4.57 -12.44 -11.62
CA LEU A 362 5.75 -11.89 -10.95
C LEU A 362 5.75 -12.21 -9.45
N LYS A 363 6.92 -12.60 -8.94
CA LYS A 363 7.15 -12.85 -7.50
C LYS A 363 7.15 -11.52 -6.73
N LEU A 364 6.89 -11.55 -5.42
CA LEU A 364 6.89 -10.35 -4.56
C LEU A 364 8.19 -9.56 -4.64
N ILE A 365 9.34 -10.25 -4.74
CA ILE A 365 10.67 -9.65 -4.91
C ILE A 365 10.79 -8.89 -6.24
N GLU A 366 10.19 -9.40 -7.31
CA GLU A 366 10.24 -8.77 -8.64
C GLU A 366 9.39 -7.51 -8.66
N HIS A 367 8.24 -7.51 -7.97
CA HIS A 367 7.45 -6.30 -7.76
C HIS A 367 8.20 -5.26 -6.92
N ALA A 368 8.81 -5.66 -5.81
CA ALA A 368 9.59 -4.76 -4.96
C ALA A 368 10.79 -4.17 -5.71
N GLY A 369 11.48 -5.00 -6.51
CA GLY A 369 12.58 -4.57 -7.37
C GLY A 369 12.14 -3.55 -8.43
N PHE A 370 10.96 -3.70 -9.00
CA PHE A 370 10.42 -2.72 -9.95
C PHE A 370 9.98 -1.42 -9.26
N ALA A 371 9.21 -1.54 -8.18
CA ALA A 371 8.65 -0.41 -7.43
C ALA A 371 9.74 0.50 -6.83
N LEU A 372 10.91 -0.05 -6.49
CA LEU A 372 12.04 0.72 -5.97
C LEU A 372 13.09 1.02 -7.03
N GLY A 373 13.39 0.05 -7.91
CA GLY A 373 14.48 0.15 -8.87
C GLY A 373 14.26 1.22 -9.92
N LEU A 374 13.03 1.39 -10.40
CA LEU A 374 12.72 2.39 -11.43
C LEU A 374 12.82 3.84 -10.90
N PRO A 375 12.22 4.20 -9.74
CA PRO A 375 12.49 5.48 -9.07
C PRO A 375 13.97 5.76 -8.85
N LEU A 376 14.72 4.77 -8.36
CA LEU A 376 16.15 4.92 -8.09
C LEU A 376 16.94 5.15 -9.38
N ALA A 377 16.63 4.43 -10.45
CA ALA A 377 17.24 4.64 -11.76
C ALA A 377 16.93 6.04 -12.31
N PHE A 378 15.69 6.51 -12.18
CA PHE A 378 15.29 7.86 -12.58
C PHE A 378 16.07 8.94 -11.81
N VAL A 379 16.15 8.82 -10.48
CA VAL A 379 16.94 9.72 -9.64
C VAL A 379 18.41 9.68 -10.04
N ALA A 380 18.98 8.50 -10.27
CA ALA A 380 20.38 8.38 -10.71
C ALA A 380 20.63 9.07 -12.05
N VAL A 381 19.72 8.93 -13.02
CA VAL A 381 19.78 9.63 -14.31
C VAL A 381 19.66 11.14 -14.11
N ALA A 382 18.74 11.61 -13.27
CA ALA A 382 18.57 13.04 -12.97
C ALA A 382 19.82 13.65 -12.30
N ILE A 383 20.49 12.89 -11.45
CA ILE A 383 21.77 13.29 -10.84
C ILE A 383 22.87 13.33 -11.90
N TRP A 384 23.01 12.27 -12.69
CA TRP A 384 24.01 12.19 -13.74
C TRP A 384 23.83 13.33 -14.76
N ALA A 385 22.59 13.67 -15.12
CA ALA A 385 22.24 14.78 -15.99
C ALA A 385 22.69 16.14 -15.42
N TRP A 386 22.49 16.36 -14.13
CA TRP A 386 22.92 17.58 -13.44
C TRP A 386 24.45 17.70 -13.34
N ILE A 387 25.13 16.59 -13.02
CA ILE A 387 26.59 16.56 -12.84
C ILE A 387 27.31 16.74 -14.17
N SER A 388 26.83 16.07 -15.23
CA SER A 388 27.56 15.95 -16.50
C SER A 388 27.15 16.99 -17.53
N PHE A 389 25.89 17.46 -17.53
CA PHE A 389 25.34 18.31 -18.60
C PHE A 389 24.68 19.60 -18.10
N SER A 390 24.72 19.87 -16.79
CA SER A 390 24.07 21.03 -16.16
C SER A 390 22.57 21.10 -16.46
N VAL A 391 21.92 19.94 -16.59
CA VAL A 391 20.48 19.82 -16.83
C VAL A 391 19.77 19.46 -15.52
N ALA A 392 18.99 20.40 -15.00
CA ALA A 392 18.13 20.21 -13.84
C ALA A 392 16.86 19.50 -14.28
N VAL A 393 16.79 18.20 -13.98
CA VAL A 393 15.58 17.38 -14.16
C VAL A 393 14.75 17.45 -12.87
N PRO A 394 13.45 17.79 -12.94
CA PRO A 394 12.55 17.69 -11.78
C PRO A 394 12.49 16.27 -11.24
N VAL A 395 12.58 16.08 -9.92
CA VAL A 395 12.61 14.75 -9.28
C VAL A 395 11.40 14.50 -8.39
N VAL A 396 10.91 15.51 -7.69
CA VAL A 396 9.90 15.32 -6.64
C VAL A 396 8.55 14.93 -7.22
N TRP A 397 8.01 15.72 -8.13
CA TRP A 397 6.67 15.46 -8.66
C TRP A 397 6.60 14.21 -9.57
N PRO A 398 7.60 13.83 -10.39
CA PRO A 398 7.53 12.57 -11.12
C PRO A 398 7.51 11.37 -10.18
N LEU A 399 8.26 11.44 -9.07
CA LEU A 399 8.24 10.41 -8.03
C LEU A 399 6.89 10.34 -7.31
N LEU A 400 6.23 11.47 -7.05
CA LEU A 400 4.87 11.48 -6.49
C LEU A 400 3.85 10.87 -7.46
N GLY A 401 3.93 11.19 -8.75
CA GLY A 401 3.09 10.58 -9.78
C GLY A 401 3.29 9.07 -9.85
N PHE A 402 4.55 8.62 -9.79
CA PHE A 402 4.88 7.20 -9.74
C PHE A 402 4.38 6.51 -8.47
N ALA A 403 4.59 7.11 -7.30
CA ALA A 403 4.14 6.56 -6.02
C ALA A 403 2.61 6.44 -5.96
N GLY A 404 1.88 7.45 -6.42
CA GLY A 404 0.41 7.39 -6.51
C GLY A 404 -0.07 6.26 -7.42
N LEU A 405 0.63 6.05 -8.54
CA LEU A 405 0.34 4.97 -9.49
C LEU A 405 0.59 3.58 -8.89
N GLU A 406 1.69 3.39 -8.15
CA GLU A 406 2.01 2.16 -7.44
C GLU A 406 0.99 1.84 -6.34
N VAL A 407 0.62 2.83 -5.51
CA VAL A 407 -0.41 2.68 -4.48
C VAL A 407 -1.75 2.27 -5.09
N PHE A 408 -2.12 2.87 -6.23
CA PHE A 408 -3.33 2.50 -6.96
C PHE A 408 -3.29 1.06 -7.46
N GLU A 409 -2.18 0.62 -8.05
CA GLU A 409 -2.02 -0.75 -8.55
C GLU A 409 -2.09 -1.79 -7.42
N ILE A 410 -1.38 -1.53 -6.31
CA ILE A 410 -1.40 -2.39 -5.12
C ILE A 410 -2.83 -2.48 -4.57
N SER A 411 -3.50 -1.35 -4.39
CA SER A 411 -4.88 -1.30 -3.88
C SER A 411 -5.83 -2.11 -4.78
N ARG A 412 -5.74 -1.93 -6.10
CA ARG A 412 -6.58 -2.66 -7.06
C ARG A 412 -6.34 -4.18 -6.99
N ARG A 413 -5.11 -4.62 -6.78
CA ARG A 413 -4.78 -6.06 -6.62
C ARG A 413 -5.35 -6.62 -5.34
N LEU A 414 -5.19 -5.92 -4.23
CA LEU A 414 -5.74 -6.32 -2.93
C LEU A 414 -7.27 -6.44 -3.01
N LEU A 415 -7.94 -5.46 -3.61
CA LEU A 415 -9.38 -5.49 -3.88
C LEU A 415 -9.79 -6.67 -4.77
N ALA A 416 -9.04 -6.95 -5.84
CA ALA A 416 -9.32 -8.07 -6.73
C ALA A 416 -9.11 -9.43 -6.04
N GLU A 417 -8.09 -9.55 -5.19
CA GLU A 417 -7.81 -10.75 -4.41
C GLU A 417 -8.87 -10.98 -3.32
N GLN A 418 -9.29 -9.92 -2.63
CA GLN A 418 -10.39 -9.98 -1.65
C GLN A 418 -11.70 -10.43 -2.32
N ARG A 419 -12.09 -9.82 -3.45
CA ARG A 419 -13.28 -10.24 -4.19
C ARG A 419 -13.21 -11.69 -4.66
N ALA A 420 -12.03 -12.15 -5.10
CA ALA A 420 -11.85 -13.55 -5.46
C ALA A 420 -12.04 -14.49 -4.26
N LYS A 421 -11.50 -14.12 -3.08
CA LYS A 421 -11.69 -14.87 -1.83
C LYS A 421 -13.17 -14.91 -1.42
N GLU A 422 -13.86 -13.77 -1.47
CA GLU A 422 -15.30 -13.68 -1.16
C GLU A 422 -16.14 -14.51 -2.12
N GLN A 423 -15.83 -14.47 -3.43
CA GLN A 423 -16.53 -15.26 -4.44
C GLN A 423 -16.34 -16.78 -4.21
N ILE A 424 -15.12 -17.20 -3.85
CA ILE A 424 -14.85 -18.59 -3.46
C ILE A 424 -15.66 -18.94 -2.20
N LYS A 425 -15.63 -18.10 -1.16
CA LYS A 425 -16.43 -18.33 0.07
C LYS A 425 -17.93 -18.47 -0.23
N GLY A 426 -18.49 -17.61 -1.07
CA GLY A 426 -19.90 -17.66 -1.48
C GLY A 426 -20.26 -18.92 -2.27
N MET A 427 -19.35 -19.40 -3.13
CA MET A 427 -19.54 -20.64 -3.90
C MET A 427 -19.47 -21.89 -3.02
N PHE A 428 -18.65 -21.92 -1.96
CA PHE A 428 -18.53 -23.08 -1.07
C PHE A 428 -19.49 -23.07 0.12
N GLY A 429 -19.94 -21.89 0.58
CA GLY A 429 -20.90 -21.76 1.68
C GLY A 429 -22.29 -22.30 1.39
N THR A 430 -22.60 -22.58 0.12
CA THR A 430 -23.85 -23.25 -0.30
C THR A 430 -23.78 -24.78 -0.21
N TYR A 431 -22.59 -25.36 -0.05
CA TYR A 431 -22.38 -26.82 -0.01
C TYR A 431 -21.82 -27.31 1.33
N ILE A 432 -21.31 -26.40 2.17
CA ILE A 432 -20.55 -26.70 3.38
C ILE A 432 -20.84 -25.61 4.44
N SER A 433 -20.85 -25.97 5.73
CA SER A 433 -21.07 -25.00 6.81
C SER A 433 -20.05 -23.84 6.75
N PRO A 434 -20.46 -22.58 7.01
CA PRO A 434 -19.58 -21.41 6.94
C PRO A 434 -18.29 -21.55 7.78
N ALA A 435 -18.38 -22.25 8.91
CA ALA A 435 -17.26 -22.55 9.79
C ALA A 435 -16.19 -23.44 9.11
N LEU A 436 -16.60 -24.47 8.34
CA LEU A 436 -15.67 -25.33 7.62
C LEU A 436 -15.03 -24.61 6.42
N VAL A 437 -15.80 -23.79 5.69
CA VAL A 437 -15.26 -22.99 4.57
C VAL A 437 -14.19 -22.02 5.05
N ASN A 438 -14.42 -21.33 6.17
CA ASN A 438 -13.41 -20.43 6.75
C ASN A 438 -12.13 -21.18 7.12
N ARG A 439 -12.25 -22.36 7.73
CA ARG A 439 -11.09 -23.18 8.10
C ARG A 439 -10.32 -23.73 6.89
N MET A 440 -11.02 -24.10 5.80
CA MET A 440 -10.38 -24.49 4.53
C MET A 440 -9.61 -23.33 3.87
N VAL A 441 -10.15 -22.11 3.97
CA VAL A 441 -9.47 -20.89 3.48
C VAL A 441 -8.25 -20.56 4.34
N GLU A 442 -8.34 -20.75 5.66
CA GLU A 442 -7.24 -20.54 6.60
C GLU A 442 -6.12 -21.59 6.45
N SER A 443 -6.46 -22.86 6.22
CA SER A 443 -5.47 -23.92 6.05
C SER A 443 -4.71 -23.84 4.73
N GLY A 444 -5.30 -23.25 3.69
CA GLY A 444 -4.66 -23.07 2.38
C GLY A 444 -4.41 -24.35 1.59
N GLU A 445 -4.93 -25.50 2.06
CA GLU A 445 -4.75 -26.80 1.43
C GLU A 445 -5.94 -27.16 0.54
N ALA A 446 -5.65 -27.59 -0.68
CA ALA A 446 -6.68 -28.14 -1.56
C ALA A 446 -7.20 -29.48 -1.00
N PRO A 447 -8.53 -29.71 -1.00
CA PRO A 447 -9.09 -30.99 -0.56
C PRO A 447 -8.54 -32.13 -1.43
N ARG A 448 -7.81 -33.05 -0.80
CA ARG A 448 -7.25 -34.25 -1.45
C ARG A 448 -8.17 -35.44 -1.21
N LEU A 449 -8.19 -36.37 -2.17
CA LEU A 449 -8.80 -37.69 -1.97
C LEU A 449 -8.09 -38.42 -0.82
N GLY A 450 -8.89 -39.11 -0.01
CA GLY A 450 -8.43 -39.78 1.20
C GLY A 450 -9.30 -39.43 2.40
N GLY A 451 -9.18 -40.22 3.45
CA GLY A 451 -9.88 -40.00 4.70
C GLY A 451 -9.00 -40.39 5.88
N HIS A 452 -9.40 -39.93 7.06
CA HIS A 452 -8.83 -40.34 8.33
C HIS A 452 -9.90 -41.08 9.13
N GLU A 453 -9.48 -41.92 10.07
CA GLU A 453 -10.40 -42.54 11.02
C GLU A 453 -10.68 -41.55 12.14
N ASP A 454 -11.96 -41.32 12.42
CA ASP A 454 -12.40 -40.53 13.56
C ASP A 454 -13.66 -41.16 14.17
N GLU A 455 -13.89 -40.89 15.45
CA GLU A 455 -15.09 -41.33 16.15
C GLU A 455 -16.22 -40.32 15.92
N ILE A 456 -17.30 -40.78 15.30
CA ILE A 456 -18.45 -39.93 14.95
C ILE A 456 -19.76 -40.60 15.33
N THR A 457 -20.85 -39.84 15.30
CA THR A 457 -22.21 -40.40 15.25
C THR A 457 -22.78 -40.23 13.85
N ALA A 458 -23.04 -41.35 13.18
CA ALA A 458 -23.74 -41.37 11.91
C ALA A 458 -25.24 -41.21 12.14
N TYR A 459 -25.87 -40.34 11.36
CA TYR A 459 -27.30 -40.03 11.38
C TYR A 459 -27.91 -40.36 10.03
N PHE A 460 -28.95 -41.19 10.03
CA PHE A 460 -29.77 -41.48 8.87
C PHE A 460 -31.22 -41.22 9.20
N SER A 461 -31.94 -40.51 8.33
CA SER A 461 -33.40 -40.44 8.38
C SER A 461 -34.01 -40.84 7.05
N ASP A 462 -35.24 -41.35 7.08
CA ASP A 462 -36.05 -41.64 5.89
C ASP A 462 -37.52 -41.32 6.15
N ILE A 463 -38.32 -41.03 5.11
CA ILE A 463 -39.75 -40.75 5.28
C ILE A 463 -40.54 -42.05 5.15
N GLN A 464 -41.39 -42.32 6.14
CA GLN A 464 -42.29 -43.46 6.09
C GLN A 464 -43.32 -43.29 4.97
N GLY A 465 -43.30 -44.21 4.00
CA GLY A 465 -44.31 -44.28 2.94
C GLY A 465 -44.16 -43.19 1.88
N PHE A 466 -42.94 -42.69 1.65
CA PHE A 466 -42.63 -41.68 0.63
C PHE A 466 -43.24 -41.96 -0.73
N SER A 467 -43.03 -43.18 -1.26
CA SER A 467 -43.58 -43.59 -2.55
C SER A 467 -45.10 -43.34 -2.65
N SER A 468 -45.84 -43.68 -1.61
CA SER A 468 -47.31 -43.59 -1.57
C SER A 468 -47.88 -42.18 -1.66
N PHE A 469 -47.15 -41.15 -1.22
CA PHE A 469 -47.59 -39.76 -1.40
C PHE A 469 -46.91 -39.06 -2.58
N SER A 470 -45.70 -39.47 -2.97
CA SER A 470 -45.05 -38.99 -4.19
C SER A 470 -45.88 -39.31 -5.45
N GLU A 471 -46.60 -40.43 -5.46
CA GLU A 471 -47.54 -40.80 -6.53
C GLU A 471 -48.82 -39.95 -6.55
N LYS A 472 -49.17 -39.30 -5.42
CA LYS A 472 -50.40 -38.51 -5.26
C LYS A 472 -50.19 -37.01 -5.47
N LEU A 473 -48.94 -36.57 -5.58
CA LEU A 473 -48.58 -35.16 -5.70
C LEU A 473 -48.01 -34.87 -7.10
N PRO A 474 -48.36 -33.71 -7.70
CA PRO A 474 -47.65 -33.25 -8.90
C PRO A 474 -46.18 -32.89 -8.56
N PRO A 475 -45.24 -32.95 -9.52
CA PRO A 475 -43.81 -32.81 -9.25
C PRO A 475 -43.40 -31.50 -8.58
N ASP A 476 -44.03 -30.39 -8.93
CA ASP A 476 -43.79 -29.06 -8.35
C ASP A 476 -44.16 -29.01 -6.86
N ARG A 477 -45.29 -29.62 -6.49
CA ARG A 477 -45.74 -29.71 -5.09
C ARG A 477 -44.91 -30.68 -4.28
N LEU A 478 -44.46 -31.78 -4.89
CA LEU A 478 -43.53 -32.68 -4.23
C LEU A 478 -42.20 -31.97 -3.91
N VAL A 479 -41.65 -31.18 -4.85
CA VAL A 479 -40.43 -30.40 -4.62
C VAL A 479 -40.64 -29.35 -3.51
N GLU A 480 -41.77 -28.66 -3.50
CA GLU A 480 -42.11 -27.71 -2.43
C GLU A 480 -42.16 -28.38 -1.05
N LEU A 481 -42.88 -29.50 -0.94
CA LEU A 481 -42.97 -30.29 0.29
C LEU A 481 -41.60 -30.78 0.77
N MET A 482 -40.80 -31.30 -0.17
CA MET A 482 -39.47 -31.81 0.14
C MET A 482 -38.53 -30.69 0.58
N ASN A 483 -38.56 -29.53 -0.07
CA ASN A 483 -37.75 -28.40 0.36
C ASN A 483 -38.11 -27.97 1.78
N GLU A 484 -39.40 -27.92 2.12
CA GLU A 484 -39.83 -27.55 3.47
C GLU A 484 -39.37 -28.57 4.53
N TYR A 485 -39.60 -29.87 4.28
CA TYR A 485 -39.18 -30.95 5.18
C TYR A 485 -37.64 -30.99 5.34
N LEU A 486 -36.90 -31.03 4.23
CA LEU A 486 -35.44 -31.13 4.24
C LEU A 486 -34.80 -29.90 4.86
N THR A 487 -35.38 -28.71 4.70
CA THR A 487 -34.90 -27.47 5.35
C THR A 487 -34.99 -27.61 6.86
N VAL A 488 -36.16 -27.97 7.41
CA VAL A 488 -36.34 -28.13 8.85
C VAL A 488 -35.41 -29.19 9.43
N CYS A 489 -35.26 -30.35 8.77
CA CYS A 489 -34.35 -31.39 9.21
C CYS A 489 -32.89 -30.92 9.20
N THR A 490 -32.47 -30.24 8.13
CA THR A 490 -31.08 -29.79 7.96
C THR A 490 -30.72 -28.67 8.91
N ASP A 491 -31.62 -27.71 9.12
CA ASP A 491 -31.43 -26.60 10.06
C ASP A 491 -31.22 -27.14 11.49
N ILE A 492 -32.06 -28.08 11.93
CA ILE A 492 -31.91 -28.71 13.25
C ILE A 492 -30.59 -29.47 13.36
N VAL A 493 -30.22 -30.26 12.35
CA VAL A 493 -28.95 -30.98 12.33
C VAL A 493 -27.77 -30.00 12.45
N GLN A 494 -27.78 -28.90 11.70
CA GLN A 494 -26.72 -27.89 11.72
C GLN A 494 -26.67 -27.08 13.02
N GLU A 495 -27.83 -26.70 13.57
CA GLU A 495 -27.94 -26.05 14.88
C GLU A 495 -27.36 -26.94 15.98
N GLU A 496 -27.60 -28.26 15.89
CA GLU A 496 -27.01 -29.27 16.75
C GLU A 496 -25.54 -29.63 16.40
N GLY A 497 -24.90 -28.84 15.53
CA GLY A 497 -23.48 -28.99 15.17
C GLY A 497 -23.16 -30.22 14.32
N GLY A 498 -24.18 -30.86 13.76
CA GLY A 498 -24.04 -31.89 12.76
C GLY A 498 -23.67 -31.31 11.39
N THR A 499 -23.00 -32.13 10.59
CA THR A 499 -22.64 -31.81 9.20
C THR A 499 -23.48 -32.67 8.28
N LEU A 500 -24.21 -32.03 7.35
CA LEU A 500 -24.93 -32.73 6.30
C LEU A 500 -23.92 -33.43 5.37
N ASP A 501 -24.07 -34.74 5.18
CA ASP A 501 -23.29 -35.51 4.21
C ASP A 501 -23.95 -35.41 2.81
N LYS A 502 -25.21 -35.85 2.72
CA LYS A 502 -26.00 -35.79 1.49
C LYS A 502 -27.49 -36.04 1.74
N TYR A 503 -28.30 -35.71 0.74
CA TYR A 503 -29.66 -36.22 0.59
C TYR A 503 -29.65 -37.48 -0.29
N ILE A 504 -30.44 -38.48 0.08
CA ILE A 504 -30.67 -39.68 -0.75
C ILE A 504 -32.18 -39.79 -0.98
N GLY A 505 -32.68 -39.15 -2.04
CA GLY A 505 -34.12 -39.03 -2.26
C GLY A 505 -34.75 -38.19 -1.14
N ASP A 506 -35.57 -38.82 -0.31
CA ASP A 506 -36.22 -38.26 0.87
C ASP A 506 -35.45 -38.46 2.18
N ALA A 507 -34.34 -39.20 2.14
CA ALA A 507 -33.50 -39.44 3.29
C ALA A 507 -32.48 -38.32 3.54
N VAL A 508 -32.26 -37.98 4.83
CA VAL A 508 -31.20 -37.08 5.28
C VAL A 508 -30.07 -37.92 5.88
N VAL A 509 -28.86 -37.77 5.32
CA VAL A 509 -27.66 -38.40 5.86
C VAL A 509 -26.74 -37.32 6.42
N ALA A 510 -26.40 -37.44 7.69
CA ALA A 510 -25.55 -36.48 8.40
C ALA A 510 -24.56 -37.19 9.33
N MET A 511 -23.54 -36.46 9.75
CA MET A 511 -22.54 -36.93 10.70
C MET A 511 -22.31 -35.88 11.79
N PHE A 512 -22.17 -36.32 13.03
CA PHE A 512 -21.79 -35.48 14.17
C PHE A 512 -20.38 -35.88 14.63
N GLY A 513 -19.53 -34.90 14.94
CA GLY A 513 -18.12 -35.15 15.31
C GLY A 513 -17.11 -34.96 14.17
N ALA A 514 -17.56 -34.80 12.93
CA ALA A 514 -16.70 -34.48 11.79
C ALA A 514 -17.36 -33.44 10.86
N PRO A 515 -16.56 -32.62 10.13
CA PRO A 515 -15.10 -32.46 10.21
C PRO A 515 -14.64 -31.69 11.46
N LEU A 516 -15.58 -31.15 12.23
CA LEU A 516 -15.31 -30.47 13.48
C LEU A 516 -15.49 -31.49 14.61
N ALA A 517 -14.40 -31.77 15.32
CA ALA A 517 -14.44 -32.59 16.52
C ALA A 517 -15.45 -32.02 17.51
N LEU A 518 -16.39 -32.87 17.94
CA LEU A 518 -17.47 -32.51 18.82
C LEU A 518 -17.53 -33.57 19.92
N PRO A 519 -16.95 -33.33 21.11
CA PRO A 519 -16.83 -34.36 22.15
C PRO A 519 -18.17 -34.98 22.58
N ASP A 520 -19.25 -34.21 22.49
CA ASP A 520 -20.62 -34.61 22.82
C ASP A 520 -21.45 -34.99 21.57
N HIS A 521 -20.79 -35.41 20.48
CA HIS A 521 -21.44 -35.71 19.19
C HIS A 521 -22.64 -36.66 19.29
N ALA A 522 -22.54 -37.71 20.12
CA ALA A 522 -23.62 -38.67 20.33
C ALA A 522 -24.82 -38.06 21.05
N TYR A 523 -24.58 -37.20 22.05
CA TYR A 523 -25.64 -36.48 22.76
C TYR A 523 -26.37 -35.54 21.80
N ARG A 524 -25.64 -34.73 21.03
CA ARG A 524 -26.23 -33.77 20.08
C ARG A 524 -26.98 -34.45 18.96
N ALA A 525 -26.48 -35.58 18.44
CA ALA A 525 -27.22 -36.39 17.45
C ALA A 525 -28.55 -36.93 17.99
N CYS A 526 -28.55 -37.43 19.24
CA CYS A 526 -29.78 -37.88 19.90
C CYS A 526 -30.77 -36.71 20.12
N VAL A 527 -30.30 -35.55 20.59
CA VAL A 527 -31.14 -34.35 20.74
C VAL A 527 -31.70 -33.91 19.38
N ALA A 528 -30.87 -33.85 18.34
CA ALA A 528 -31.29 -33.51 16.98
C ALA A 528 -32.39 -34.46 16.49
N SER A 529 -32.27 -35.77 16.72
CA SER A 529 -33.32 -36.74 16.35
C SER A 529 -34.67 -36.38 16.96
N GLN A 530 -34.70 -36.01 18.24
CA GLN A 530 -35.94 -35.68 18.95
C GLN A 530 -36.50 -34.32 18.54
N ARG A 531 -35.62 -33.33 18.30
CA ARG A 531 -36.03 -32.02 17.77
C ARG A 531 -36.63 -32.15 16.37
N VAL A 532 -36.08 -33.03 15.52
CA VAL A 532 -36.66 -33.34 14.21
C VAL A 532 -38.06 -33.95 14.35
N GLN A 533 -38.25 -34.94 15.24
CA GLN A 533 -39.58 -35.53 15.47
C GLN A 533 -40.61 -34.50 15.94
N GLN A 534 -40.21 -33.56 16.81
CA GLN A 534 -41.07 -32.48 17.30
C GLN A 534 -41.45 -31.50 16.20
N ASN A 535 -40.47 -31.03 15.43
CA ASN A 535 -40.71 -30.07 14.35
C ASN A 535 -41.48 -30.69 13.19
N LEU A 536 -41.31 -32.00 12.94
CA LEU A 536 -42.17 -32.73 12.03
C LEU A 536 -43.62 -32.77 12.53
N GLY A 537 -43.85 -32.82 13.85
CA GLY A 537 -45.17 -32.62 14.45
C GLY A 537 -45.78 -31.26 14.11
N ILE A 538 -45.00 -30.19 14.24
CA ILE A 538 -45.42 -28.83 13.88
C ILE A 538 -45.73 -28.72 12.38
N LEU A 539 -44.87 -29.30 11.53
CA LEU A 539 -45.08 -29.34 10.08
C LEU A 539 -46.37 -30.09 9.73
N ARG A 540 -46.64 -31.23 10.38
CA ARG A 540 -47.89 -31.96 10.18
C ARG A 540 -49.11 -31.11 10.53
N GLU A 541 -49.10 -30.42 11.67
CA GLU A 541 -50.19 -29.52 12.07
C GLU A 541 -50.38 -28.40 11.05
N LYS A 542 -49.29 -27.78 10.61
CA LYS A 542 -49.30 -26.77 9.55
C LYS A 542 -49.93 -27.33 8.27
N TRP A 543 -49.43 -28.46 7.75
CA TRP A 543 -49.93 -29.04 6.50
C TRP A 543 -51.40 -29.48 6.61
N GLN A 544 -51.86 -29.91 7.78
CA GLN A 544 -53.28 -30.20 8.02
C GLN A 544 -54.16 -28.93 7.98
N ASN A 545 -53.63 -27.80 8.45
CA ASN A 545 -54.35 -26.52 8.50
C ASN A 545 -54.36 -25.76 7.16
N GLU A 546 -53.56 -26.17 6.18
CA GLU A 546 -53.51 -25.57 4.84
C GLU A 546 -54.60 -26.10 3.87
N GLY A 547 -55.61 -26.80 4.38
CA GLY A 547 -56.78 -27.25 3.61
C GLY A 547 -56.45 -28.34 2.59
N GLU A 548 -57.05 -28.27 1.40
CA GLU A 548 -56.86 -29.27 0.33
C GLU A 548 -55.50 -29.16 -0.39
N ARG A 549 -54.61 -28.26 0.06
CA ARG A 549 -53.28 -28.08 -0.53
C ARG A 549 -52.45 -29.36 -0.48
N TRP A 550 -52.58 -30.13 0.60
CA TRP A 550 -51.83 -31.37 0.81
C TRP A 550 -52.77 -32.57 0.95
N PRO A 551 -52.48 -33.71 0.30
CA PRO A 551 -53.19 -34.95 0.55
C PRO A 551 -53.12 -35.34 2.04
N GLN A 552 -54.17 -35.96 2.58
CA GLN A 552 -54.23 -36.34 4.00
C GLN A 552 -53.05 -37.20 4.49
N ILE A 553 -52.40 -37.93 3.58
CA ILE A 553 -51.21 -38.74 3.87
C ILE A 553 -50.00 -37.87 4.26
N VAL A 554 -49.87 -36.65 3.73
CA VAL A 554 -48.80 -35.68 4.05
C VAL A 554 -48.97 -35.14 5.47
N GLY A 555 -50.20 -34.80 5.87
CA GLY A 555 -50.51 -34.40 7.25
C GLY A 555 -50.25 -35.49 8.28
N ARG A 556 -49.96 -36.73 7.85
CA ARG A 556 -49.66 -37.90 8.69
C ARG A 556 -48.22 -38.39 8.49
N MET A 557 -47.37 -37.60 7.86
CA MET A 557 -45.99 -37.94 7.54
C MET A 557 -45.18 -38.26 8.80
N GLN A 558 -44.48 -39.39 8.77
CA GLN A 558 -43.56 -39.79 9.82
C GLN A 558 -42.17 -39.99 9.22
N SER A 559 -41.13 -39.76 10.03
CA SER A 559 -39.76 -40.04 9.63
C SER A 559 -39.13 -40.98 10.64
N ARG A 560 -38.40 -41.97 10.13
CA ARG A 560 -37.58 -42.85 10.96
C ARG A 560 -36.16 -42.32 10.97
N ILE A 561 -35.51 -42.42 12.12
CA ILE A 561 -34.16 -41.94 12.35
C ILE A 561 -33.35 -43.06 12.99
N GLY A 562 -32.18 -43.33 12.42
CA GLY A 562 -31.21 -44.32 12.89
C GLY A 562 -29.89 -43.68 13.25
N LEU A 563 -29.39 -43.99 14.45
CA LEU A 563 -28.11 -43.48 14.96
C LEU A 563 -27.16 -44.62 15.35
N ASN A 564 -25.88 -44.46 15.04
CA ASN A 564 -24.81 -45.29 15.61
C ASN A 564 -23.54 -44.46 15.80
N SER A 565 -22.84 -44.69 16.91
CA SER A 565 -21.58 -44.04 17.25
C SER A 565 -20.43 -45.03 17.14
N GLY A 566 -19.30 -44.57 16.59
CA GLY A 566 -18.06 -45.34 16.57
C GLY A 566 -17.10 -44.86 15.49
N LEU A 567 -15.93 -45.50 15.43
CA LEU A 567 -14.89 -45.20 14.45
C LEU A 567 -15.40 -45.40 13.01
N CYS A 568 -15.24 -44.37 12.19
CA CYS A 568 -15.56 -44.36 10.77
C CYS A 568 -14.43 -43.68 10.00
N THR A 569 -14.27 -44.01 8.72
CA THR A 569 -13.36 -43.27 7.84
C THR A 569 -14.10 -42.05 7.28
N ILE A 570 -13.62 -40.84 7.56
CA ILE A 570 -14.19 -39.59 7.03
C ILE A 570 -13.19 -38.89 6.10
N GLY A 571 -13.67 -38.45 4.94
CA GLY A 571 -12.86 -37.66 4.03
C GLY A 571 -13.47 -37.50 2.65
N ASN A 572 -12.65 -37.04 1.70
CA ASN A 572 -13.08 -36.87 0.32
C ASN A 572 -13.05 -38.22 -0.40
N MET A 573 -14.23 -38.76 -0.71
CA MET A 573 -14.39 -40.05 -1.37
C MET A 573 -15.07 -39.91 -2.73
N GLY A 574 -14.65 -40.73 -3.68
CA GLY A 574 -15.18 -40.76 -5.05
C GLY A 574 -14.09 -40.95 -6.10
N SER A 575 -14.38 -40.51 -7.32
CA SER A 575 -13.44 -40.52 -8.44
C SER A 575 -12.54 -39.27 -8.43
N ARG A 576 -11.44 -39.31 -9.19
CA ARG A 576 -10.53 -38.15 -9.37
C ARG A 576 -11.24 -36.89 -9.88
N THR A 577 -12.36 -37.04 -10.59
CA THR A 577 -13.14 -35.95 -11.21
C THR A 577 -14.40 -35.58 -10.44
N ARG A 578 -14.87 -36.45 -9.53
CA ARG A 578 -16.08 -36.26 -8.73
C ARG A 578 -15.91 -36.96 -7.38
N PHE A 579 -15.77 -36.19 -6.32
CA PHE A 579 -15.66 -36.67 -4.95
C PHE A 579 -16.47 -35.77 -4.00
N ASN A 580 -16.96 -36.36 -2.92
CA ASN A 580 -17.71 -35.66 -1.86
C ASN A 580 -17.04 -35.94 -0.53
N TYR A 581 -17.11 -34.98 0.40
CA TYR A 581 -16.72 -35.20 1.79
C TYR A 581 -17.80 -36.05 2.47
N THR A 582 -17.47 -37.27 2.87
CA THR A 582 -18.45 -38.26 3.36
C THR A 582 -17.83 -39.22 4.37
N MET A 583 -18.67 -39.98 5.06
CA MET A 583 -18.29 -41.04 6.00
C MET A 583 -18.45 -42.42 5.37
N MET A 584 -17.56 -43.36 5.67
CA MET A 584 -17.69 -44.78 5.34
C MET A 584 -17.24 -45.66 6.50
N GLY A 585 -17.82 -46.86 6.60
CA GLY A 585 -17.43 -47.85 7.58
C GLY A 585 -18.60 -48.72 8.01
N ASP A 586 -18.30 -49.78 8.74
CA ASP A 586 -19.31 -50.70 9.26
C ASP A 586 -20.26 -50.01 10.26
N ASN A 587 -19.75 -49.04 11.03
CA ASN A 587 -20.55 -48.23 11.96
C ASN A 587 -21.56 -47.31 11.24
N VAL A 588 -21.23 -46.82 10.04
CA VAL A 588 -22.15 -46.03 9.20
C VAL A 588 -23.29 -46.91 8.70
N ASN A 589 -22.97 -48.13 8.24
CA ASN A 589 -23.97 -49.11 7.80
C ASN A 589 -24.89 -49.52 8.95
N LEU A 590 -24.39 -49.59 10.18
CA LEU A 590 -25.19 -49.92 11.35
C LEU A 590 -26.21 -48.82 11.68
N ALA A 591 -25.84 -47.54 11.55
CA ALA A 591 -26.80 -46.42 11.71
C ALA A 591 -27.93 -46.49 10.68
N ALA A 592 -27.60 -46.73 9.40
CA ALA A 592 -28.61 -46.89 8.34
C ALA A 592 -29.57 -48.05 8.63
N ARG A 593 -29.10 -49.12 9.28
CA ARG A 593 -29.94 -50.25 9.70
C ARG A 593 -30.81 -49.93 10.91
N MET A 594 -30.39 -49.02 11.79
CA MET A 594 -31.26 -48.57 12.89
C MET A 594 -32.45 -47.79 12.34
N GLU A 595 -32.25 -47.01 11.27
CA GLU A 595 -33.33 -46.29 10.57
C GLU A 595 -34.32 -47.31 9.99
N SER A 596 -33.84 -48.21 9.12
CA SER A 596 -34.72 -49.18 8.46
C SER A 596 -35.38 -50.14 9.47
N GLY A 597 -34.61 -50.59 10.46
CA GLY A 597 -35.05 -51.49 11.53
C GLY A 597 -36.06 -50.89 12.50
N ALA A 598 -36.14 -49.56 12.61
CA ALA A 598 -37.14 -48.88 13.44
C ALA A 598 -38.57 -49.27 13.04
N LYS A 599 -38.80 -49.60 11.77
CA LYS A 599 -40.08 -50.13 11.25
C LYS A 599 -40.53 -51.40 11.99
N SER A 600 -39.63 -52.38 12.15
CA SER A 600 -39.95 -53.68 12.75
C SER A 600 -40.36 -53.56 14.21
N TRP A 601 -39.88 -52.51 14.89
CA TRP A 601 -40.20 -52.25 16.29
C TRP A 601 -41.35 -51.24 16.46
N GLY A 602 -41.81 -50.61 15.37
CA GLY A 602 -42.86 -49.58 15.43
C GLY A 602 -42.40 -48.28 16.09
N VAL A 603 -41.10 -47.97 16.02
CA VAL A 603 -40.50 -46.77 16.60
C VAL A 603 -40.03 -45.80 15.51
N TYR A 604 -39.74 -44.56 15.88
CA TYR A 604 -39.31 -43.51 14.94
C TYR A 604 -37.88 -43.01 15.14
N SER A 605 -37.26 -43.32 16.28
CA SER A 605 -35.86 -42.98 16.53
C SER A 605 -35.20 -44.16 17.24
N MET A 606 -34.22 -44.78 16.57
CA MET A 606 -33.53 -45.97 17.07
C MET A 606 -32.02 -45.71 17.09
N CYS A 607 -31.36 -46.20 18.14
CA CYS A 607 -29.92 -46.15 18.25
C CYS A 607 -29.34 -47.45 18.83
N THR A 608 -28.04 -47.61 18.67
CA THR A 608 -27.30 -48.72 19.27
C THR A 608 -26.87 -48.39 20.71
N ASP A 609 -26.47 -49.43 21.44
CA ASP A 609 -25.85 -49.29 22.76
C ASP A 609 -24.66 -48.33 22.78
N ALA A 610 -23.82 -48.37 21.74
CA ALA A 610 -22.66 -47.49 21.62
C ALA A 610 -23.06 -46.01 21.62
N THR A 611 -24.14 -45.64 20.91
CA THR A 611 -24.66 -44.28 20.91
C THR A 611 -25.26 -43.89 22.26
N LYS A 612 -26.03 -44.78 22.87
CA LYS A 612 -26.64 -44.55 24.19
C LYS A 612 -25.56 -44.30 25.25
N LEU A 613 -24.54 -45.16 25.33
CA LEU A 613 -23.43 -45.02 26.29
C LEU A 613 -22.60 -43.77 26.04
N ALA A 614 -22.31 -43.42 24.77
CA ALA A 614 -21.60 -42.19 24.44
C ALA A 614 -22.42 -40.93 24.79
N CYS A 615 -23.73 -40.99 24.61
CA CYS A 615 -24.66 -39.92 24.98
C CYS A 615 -24.70 -39.70 26.51
N GLU A 616 -24.75 -40.78 27.30
CA GLU A 616 -24.80 -40.71 28.77
C GLU A 616 -23.60 -39.99 29.39
N LYS A 617 -22.43 -40.04 28.74
CA LYS A 617 -21.22 -39.32 29.19
C LYS A 617 -21.35 -37.78 29.18
N HIS A 618 -22.26 -37.23 28.38
CA HIS A 618 -22.32 -35.78 28.08
C HIS A 618 -23.68 -35.13 28.33
N GLY A 619 -24.57 -35.77 29.09
CA GLY A 619 -25.90 -35.22 29.42
C GLY A 619 -27.08 -36.08 29.00
N GLY A 620 -26.87 -37.40 28.84
CA GLY A 620 -27.93 -38.36 28.50
C GLY A 620 -29.13 -38.37 29.45
N ASP A 621 -29.04 -37.78 30.65
CA ASP A 621 -30.18 -37.62 31.56
C ASP A 621 -31.36 -36.89 30.92
N ARG A 622 -31.11 -35.98 29.98
CA ARG A 622 -32.18 -35.27 29.24
C ARG A 622 -32.90 -36.15 28.22
N LEU A 623 -32.33 -37.29 27.84
CA LEU A 623 -32.92 -38.21 26.87
C LEU A 623 -33.51 -39.43 27.57
N VAL A 624 -34.67 -39.87 27.12
CA VAL A 624 -35.32 -41.08 27.62
C VAL A 624 -35.12 -42.19 26.61
N PHE A 625 -34.45 -43.26 27.04
CA PHE A 625 -34.18 -44.44 26.22
C PHE A 625 -35.04 -45.61 26.65
N ARG A 626 -35.64 -46.32 25.68
CA ARG A 626 -36.29 -47.62 25.91
C ARG A 626 -35.44 -48.73 25.31
N PRO A 627 -34.98 -49.73 26.08
CA PRO A 627 -34.34 -50.91 25.49
C PRO A 627 -35.36 -51.63 24.60
N LEU A 628 -34.99 -51.93 23.35
CA LEU A 628 -35.85 -52.68 22.41
C LEU A 628 -35.43 -54.13 22.26
N GLY A 629 -34.30 -54.52 22.83
CA GLY A 629 -33.81 -55.89 22.78
C GLY A 629 -32.43 -56.00 22.17
N ARG A 630 -32.11 -57.19 21.69
CA ARG A 630 -30.86 -57.49 20.97
C ARG A 630 -31.18 -58.02 19.60
N ILE A 631 -30.56 -57.44 18.57
CA ILE A 631 -30.73 -57.89 17.18
C ILE A 631 -29.42 -58.43 16.62
N VAL A 632 -29.51 -59.53 15.87
CA VAL A 632 -28.42 -60.00 15.02
C VAL A 632 -28.63 -59.45 13.62
N VAL A 633 -27.73 -58.56 13.20
CA VAL A 633 -27.82 -57.94 11.88
C VAL A 633 -27.07 -58.77 10.85
N LYS A 634 -27.60 -58.88 9.63
CA LYS A 634 -26.98 -59.65 8.54
C LYS A 634 -25.54 -59.18 8.28
N GLY A 635 -24.57 -60.08 8.45
CA GLY A 635 -23.14 -59.78 8.29
C GLY A 635 -22.35 -59.58 9.59
N ARG A 636 -23.01 -59.59 10.76
CA ARG A 636 -22.35 -59.72 12.07
C ARG A 636 -22.88 -60.95 12.80
N SER A 637 -21.99 -61.64 13.54
CA SER A 637 -22.33 -62.80 14.36
C SER A 637 -22.72 -62.46 15.80
N GLN A 638 -22.44 -61.24 16.27
CA GLN A 638 -22.75 -60.78 17.61
C GLN A 638 -24.03 -59.95 17.63
N ALA A 639 -24.92 -60.24 18.57
CA ALA A 639 -26.14 -59.47 18.80
C ALA A 639 -25.80 -58.09 19.37
N VAL A 640 -26.40 -57.05 18.79
CA VAL A 640 -26.22 -55.65 19.22
C VAL A 640 -27.45 -55.23 20.03
N PRO A 641 -27.28 -54.74 21.27
CA PRO A 641 -28.39 -54.13 22.00
C PRO A 641 -28.83 -52.84 21.31
N ILE A 642 -30.14 -52.69 21.14
CA ILE A 642 -30.77 -51.55 20.47
C ILE A 642 -31.75 -50.86 21.40
N PHE A 643 -31.87 -49.55 21.20
CA PHE A 643 -32.69 -48.67 22.03
C PHE A 643 -33.54 -47.78 21.14
N GLU A 644 -34.76 -47.50 21.58
CA GLU A 644 -35.51 -46.37 21.11
C GLU A 644 -35.08 -45.12 21.88
N ILE A 645 -34.98 -44.00 21.17
CA ILE A 645 -34.92 -42.67 21.78
C ILE A 645 -36.36 -42.17 21.87
N THR A 646 -36.99 -42.36 23.03
CA THR A 646 -38.44 -42.14 23.20
C THR A 646 -38.79 -40.65 23.25
N GLY A 647 -37.88 -39.80 23.71
CA GLY A 647 -38.14 -38.37 23.81
C GLY A 647 -37.11 -37.63 24.64
N LEU A 648 -37.24 -36.30 24.66
CA LEU A 648 -36.61 -35.45 25.68
C LEU A 648 -37.39 -35.59 26.98
N ARG A 649 -36.71 -35.76 28.12
CA ARG A 649 -37.31 -36.04 29.43
C ARG A 649 -38.40 -35.04 29.80
N GLU A 650 -38.20 -33.76 29.49
CA GLU A 650 -39.15 -32.69 29.75
C GLU A 650 -40.45 -32.76 28.92
N LEU A 651 -40.50 -33.62 27.90
CA LEU A 651 -41.65 -33.79 26.99
C LEU A 651 -42.29 -35.19 27.09
N VAL A 652 -41.68 -36.13 27.80
CA VAL A 652 -42.24 -37.47 27.98
C VAL A 652 -43.31 -37.41 29.09
N ASN A 653 -44.55 -37.79 28.75
CA ASN A 653 -45.66 -37.74 29.69
C ASN A 653 -45.59 -38.89 30.74
N PRO A 654 -46.28 -38.76 31.90
CA PRO A 654 -46.25 -39.77 32.95
C PRO A 654 -46.71 -41.17 32.50
N SER A 655 -47.72 -41.26 31.62
CA SER A 655 -48.23 -42.54 31.11
C SER A 655 -47.19 -43.26 30.24
N THR A 656 -46.39 -42.52 29.47
CA THR A 656 -45.28 -43.09 28.71
C THR A 656 -44.20 -43.58 29.65
N HIS A 657 -43.85 -42.83 30.71
CA HIS A 657 -42.91 -43.32 31.72
C HIS A 657 -43.36 -44.62 32.38
N GLU A 658 -44.66 -44.74 32.70
CA GLU A 658 -45.24 -45.98 33.21
C GLU A 658 -45.17 -47.11 32.17
N CYS A 659 -45.51 -46.83 30.91
CA CYS A 659 -45.36 -47.78 29.80
C CYS A 659 -43.92 -48.32 29.71
N LEU A 660 -42.92 -47.45 29.77
CA LEU A 660 -41.50 -47.81 29.70
C LEU A 660 -41.08 -48.71 30.87
N ALA A 661 -41.54 -48.40 32.09
CA ALA A 661 -41.22 -49.19 33.27
C ALA A 661 -41.86 -50.58 33.23
N VAL A 662 -43.13 -50.68 32.82
CA VAL A 662 -43.83 -51.97 32.68
C VAL A 662 -43.22 -52.79 31.55
N PHE A 663 -42.87 -52.14 30.43
CA PHE A 663 -42.21 -52.81 29.31
C PHE A 663 -40.83 -53.36 29.69
N ALA A 664 -40.04 -52.61 30.48
CA ALA A 664 -38.75 -53.08 30.99
C ALA A 664 -38.91 -54.32 31.89
N GLN A 665 -39.92 -54.37 32.76
CA GLN A 665 -40.24 -55.58 33.55
C GLN A 665 -40.62 -56.76 32.64
N GLY A 666 -41.35 -56.51 31.54
CA GLY A 666 -41.66 -57.53 30.54
C GLY A 666 -40.41 -58.09 29.87
N LEU A 667 -39.44 -57.23 29.53
CA LEU A 667 -38.14 -57.64 29.00
C LEU A 667 -37.32 -58.46 30.01
N GLU A 668 -37.34 -58.10 31.29
CA GLU A 668 -36.68 -58.90 32.34
C GLU A 668 -37.26 -60.31 32.43
N CYS A 669 -38.59 -60.44 32.45
CA CYS A 669 -39.27 -61.74 32.39
C CYS A 669 -38.92 -62.51 31.10
N TYR A 670 -38.88 -61.82 29.96
CA TYR A 670 -38.53 -62.40 28.66
C TYR A 670 -37.12 -63.00 28.66
N TYR A 671 -36.13 -62.26 29.16
CA TYR A 671 -34.76 -62.75 29.27
C TYR A 671 -34.61 -63.86 30.32
N ALA A 672 -35.45 -63.85 31.36
CA ALA A 672 -35.53 -64.94 32.36
C ALA A 672 -36.29 -66.18 31.85
N ARG A 673 -36.82 -66.16 30.61
CA ARG A 673 -37.67 -67.21 30.02
C ARG A 673 -39.00 -67.44 30.77
N ASP A 674 -39.45 -66.46 31.55
CA ASP A 674 -40.79 -66.44 32.15
C ASP A 674 -41.79 -65.88 31.12
N TRP A 675 -42.21 -66.74 30.19
CA TRP A 675 -43.11 -66.34 29.10
C TRP A 675 -44.46 -65.83 29.59
N THR A 676 -45.00 -66.43 30.66
CA THR A 676 -46.30 -66.05 31.21
C THR A 676 -46.21 -64.66 31.86
N GLY A 677 -45.17 -64.40 32.65
CA GLY A 677 -44.90 -63.09 33.24
C GLY A 677 -44.63 -62.02 32.18
N ALA A 678 -43.82 -62.36 31.16
CA ALA A 678 -43.52 -61.47 30.05
C ALA A 678 -44.78 -61.08 29.26
N LEU A 679 -45.63 -62.04 28.89
CA LEU A 679 -46.89 -61.78 28.19
C LEU A 679 -47.83 -60.89 29.02
N ALA A 680 -47.93 -61.11 30.33
CA ALA A 680 -48.76 -60.28 31.20
C ALA A 680 -48.28 -58.83 31.22
N LYS A 681 -46.96 -58.61 31.36
CA LYS A 681 -46.36 -57.27 31.37
C LYS A 681 -46.45 -56.59 30.01
N PHE A 682 -46.21 -57.29 28.91
CA PHE A 682 -46.34 -56.69 27.58
C PHE A 682 -47.79 -56.36 27.20
N ARG A 683 -48.79 -57.09 27.71
CA ARG A 683 -50.22 -56.69 27.57
C ARG A 683 -50.50 -55.39 28.32
N GLN A 684 -49.99 -55.29 29.55
CA GLN A 684 -50.13 -54.09 30.37
C GLN A 684 -49.43 -52.88 29.72
N SER A 685 -48.21 -53.04 29.20
CA SER A 685 -47.52 -51.94 28.51
C SER A 685 -48.18 -51.59 27.19
N ALA A 686 -48.75 -52.56 26.45
CA ALA A 686 -49.46 -52.30 25.20
C ALA A 686 -50.67 -51.35 25.35
N GLU A 687 -51.32 -51.32 26.51
CA GLU A 687 -52.41 -50.39 26.81
C GLU A 687 -51.91 -48.95 27.05
N LEU A 688 -50.64 -48.81 27.45
CA LEU A 688 -50.00 -47.55 27.82
C LEU A 688 -49.11 -46.96 26.71
N GLU A 689 -48.93 -47.66 25.59
CA GLU A 689 -48.07 -47.22 24.49
C GLU A 689 -48.55 -45.87 23.91
N PRO A 690 -47.64 -44.89 23.69
CA PRO A 690 -48.00 -43.61 23.11
C PRO A 690 -48.43 -43.74 21.64
N ASN A 691 -47.97 -44.79 20.96
CA ASN A 691 -48.22 -45.06 19.55
C ASN A 691 -49.05 -46.34 19.41
N LEU A 692 -50.33 -46.20 19.06
CA LEU A 692 -51.27 -47.32 18.96
C LEU A 692 -51.77 -47.52 17.53
N PRO A 693 -51.80 -48.77 17.02
CA PRO A 693 -52.43 -49.07 15.74
C PRO A 693 -53.89 -48.59 15.70
N GLY A 694 -54.27 -47.93 14.60
CA GLY A 694 -55.61 -47.37 14.41
C GLY A 694 -55.92 -46.06 15.14
N LYS A 695 -55.09 -45.66 16.12
CA LYS A 695 -55.19 -44.34 16.78
C LYS A 695 -54.12 -43.37 16.28
N THR A 696 -52.87 -43.81 16.22
CA THR A 696 -51.76 -42.99 15.73
C THR A 696 -51.60 -43.18 14.22
N PRO A 697 -51.68 -42.12 13.39
CA PRO A 697 -51.52 -42.25 11.96
C PRO A 697 -50.16 -42.84 11.56
N GLY A 698 -50.18 -43.85 10.68
CA GLY A 698 -48.98 -44.50 10.15
C GLY A 698 -48.38 -45.60 11.05
N VAL A 699 -48.94 -45.82 12.23
CA VAL A 699 -48.46 -46.85 13.18
C VAL A 699 -49.17 -48.18 12.90
N SER A 700 -48.41 -49.21 12.52
CA SER A 700 -48.90 -50.58 12.31
C SER A 700 -48.56 -51.53 13.48
N ALA A 701 -47.55 -51.19 14.28
CA ALA A 701 -47.08 -51.95 15.43
C ALA A 701 -46.41 -51.01 16.44
N ASN A 702 -46.14 -51.49 17.64
CA ASN A 702 -45.32 -50.82 18.67
C ASN A 702 -44.51 -51.88 19.43
N PRO A 703 -43.52 -51.49 20.25
CA PRO A 703 -42.65 -52.47 20.89
C PRO A 703 -43.38 -53.49 21.76
N SER A 704 -44.41 -53.08 22.51
CA SER A 704 -45.21 -54.00 23.32
C SER A 704 -45.92 -55.06 22.49
N LEU A 705 -46.56 -54.68 21.37
CA LEU A 705 -47.22 -55.62 20.46
C LEU A 705 -46.23 -56.57 19.78
N VAL A 706 -45.07 -56.06 19.38
CA VAL A 706 -44.00 -56.87 18.77
C VAL A 706 -43.52 -57.93 19.76
N TYR A 707 -43.30 -57.55 21.03
CA TYR A 707 -42.91 -58.51 22.05
C TYR A 707 -44.03 -59.48 22.47
N LEU A 708 -45.30 -59.10 22.37
CA LEU A 708 -46.39 -60.06 22.55
C LEU A 708 -46.34 -61.17 21.51
N GLU A 709 -46.09 -60.83 20.24
CA GLU A 709 -45.95 -61.80 19.16
C GLU A 709 -44.71 -62.69 19.35
N ILE A 710 -43.55 -62.07 19.62
CA ILE A 710 -42.29 -62.80 19.85
C ILE A 710 -42.39 -63.74 21.05
N THR A 711 -42.94 -63.26 22.17
CA THR A 711 -43.06 -64.05 23.40
C THR A 711 -44.06 -65.18 23.23
N ALA A 712 -45.19 -64.95 22.54
CA ALA A 712 -46.16 -66.00 22.24
C ALA A 712 -45.58 -67.09 21.33
N HIS A 713 -44.71 -66.71 20.37
CA HIS A 713 -43.97 -67.68 19.55
C HIS A 713 -43.06 -68.55 20.41
N TRP A 714 -42.21 -67.96 21.26
CA TRP A 714 -41.30 -68.71 22.13
C TRP A 714 -42.01 -69.52 23.23
N GLN A 715 -43.23 -69.13 23.62
CA GLN A 715 -44.06 -69.94 24.51
C GLN A 715 -44.51 -71.25 23.86
N ASN A 716 -44.76 -71.23 22.54
CA ASN A 716 -45.20 -72.41 21.78
C ASN A 716 -44.03 -73.24 21.24
N GLU A 717 -42.92 -72.60 20.86
CA GLU A 717 -41.71 -73.23 20.33
C GLU A 717 -40.48 -72.70 21.09
N PRO A 718 -40.08 -73.30 22.24
CA PRO A 718 -39.00 -72.76 23.07
C PRO A 718 -37.65 -72.66 22.35
N PRO A 719 -36.85 -71.62 22.62
CA PRO A 719 -35.57 -71.44 21.97
C PRO A 719 -34.52 -72.45 22.46
N PRO A 720 -33.46 -72.72 21.67
CA PRO A 720 -32.34 -73.59 22.07
C PRO A 720 -31.65 -73.13 23.38
N ASP A 721 -30.99 -74.04 24.09
CA ASP A 721 -30.34 -73.74 25.37
C ASP A 721 -29.30 -72.61 25.30
N ASN A 722 -28.61 -72.47 24.18
CA ASN A 722 -27.60 -71.43 23.91
C ASN A 722 -28.19 -70.08 23.48
N TRP A 723 -29.51 -69.92 23.45
CA TRP A 723 -30.16 -68.68 23.06
C TRP A 723 -30.04 -67.60 24.14
N SER A 724 -29.55 -66.42 23.72
CA SER A 724 -29.22 -65.28 24.58
C SER A 724 -30.21 -64.11 24.46
N GLY A 725 -31.48 -64.40 24.16
CA GLY A 725 -32.53 -63.38 24.06
C GLY A 725 -32.54 -62.60 22.74
N GLU A 726 -31.83 -63.09 21.72
CA GLU A 726 -31.67 -62.39 20.44
C GLU A 726 -32.86 -62.61 19.50
N TYR A 727 -33.31 -61.52 18.86
CA TYR A 727 -34.27 -61.56 17.78
C TYR A 727 -33.54 -61.42 16.44
N VAL A 728 -33.70 -62.41 15.56
CA VAL A 728 -33.17 -62.36 14.19
C VAL A 728 -34.21 -61.69 13.31
N MET A 729 -33.88 -60.50 12.80
CA MET A 729 -34.74 -59.77 11.87
C MET A 729 -35.01 -60.62 10.61
N LYS A 730 -36.28 -60.88 10.32
CA LYS A 730 -36.72 -61.67 9.15
C LYS A 730 -36.88 -60.84 7.87
N GLU A 731 -36.92 -59.50 8.00
CA GLU A 731 -36.99 -58.56 6.88
C GLU A 731 -35.77 -57.62 6.87
N LYS A 732 -35.52 -57.02 5.71
CA LYS A 732 -34.40 -56.09 5.46
C LYS A 732 -34.60 -54.74 6.14
#